data_AF-A0A3D3JPF4-F1
#
_entry.id   AF-A0A3D3JPF4-F1
#
_cell.length_a   1.000
_cell.length_b   1.000
_cell.length_c   1.000
_cell.angle_alpha   90.00
_cell.angle_beta   90.00
_cell.angle_gamma   90.00
#
_symmetry.space_group_name_H-M   'P 1'
#
loop_
_entity.id
_entity.type
_entity.pdbx_description
1 polymer ?
#
loop_
_entity_poly.entity_id
_entity_poly.type
_entity_poly.pdbx_seq_one_letter_code
_entity_poly.pdbx_strand_id
1 'polypeptide(L)'
;RAPPISVVLSGELRRPREAETTVAFKFNSKAPFKGRAAAAWQLIDGNRYEIAAQQLIIAGEMTIEVPVPPGMPVGTHALELSVFDDQGRVVDWWRWPWTVEGNVEIDSVDLDRPQYTHGDEVGVTATVRNAGAAVDGTVQFEIYDTWRRLIYRNVSELEIAAGTTTKQLSIKVSPAFLTDVVTLKVSVLDEHGLAAVAFRRLYVPLDPKKKHETWWVGATAGGLNMHPHIYEHLAKHVRALGINTIMTNGRHQAEQAELIVDNNLWVTPENIIKTGRWNKRFADGIRNPCLSNPAVRTQNRQVASAFAGAFRRFGALGYSSMGKHSLCTARPNGTACLGPYCRAEFMAHLQRTYEELKELNAQWDTEYETWDEVKALRWEDGAADLKNPARWIDFRLFMEDVYTGMQSRFNEAIRRVHPEAYVGYNRGVYGESPFGGFNRAKLGRISNFSIEHQPSWLEDKSVSTTMELLLDSAPDMKVGYYTGYKYMDFEPDRYWFKAWWMACRQQYGPFFYTVNNDASTFADYAYVKIHPSLVDNGFSSYIGEPLKDLVHGIGKLFLNVQRDVDIAVYHSQASMMRRSYETHRFPQKTKLPKWDVRKLLREIDQDYRRLVAGQLFAGEANSFKVLILADVVSLGDAEWQALEAFMQQGGHVIGFARTGITDEHGTYHPDKHPEARVFGVKYTREAFKWRPEKLLQKRTVVEVLASKRVINVSADVHAMFPDGGLAVGYKKHGAGGAIYCNFSSNMALADLNHDFLAQLLRMAGLDSSPLVLRDGRRAGGFQVFRYSSGGIRFYALLQTMGSDHPAGTPLQLVTGGPLYVYNVLDESVTGTRDRIDFKAPGKGRPVLCAAMKYTVDNVKISGANSAKAGDSYPFSIRIMGGGRMTGDHIVRFEVIDPNDTIVEVHTRNAKTSQGRYRGHVPFALNAPAGIWRIVARDIISGKSVTKKIEVRQ
;
A
#
# COMPACT_ATOMS: atom_id res chain seq x y z
N ARG A 1 23.52 -20.16 -36.05
CA ARG A 1 22.44 -19.22 -36.43
C ARG A 1 21.85 -19.74 -37.73
N ALA A 2 20.53 -19.83 -37.85
CA ALA A 2 19.88 -20.21 -39.10
C ALA A 2 20.26 -19.21 -40.22
N PRO A 3 20.33 -19.64 -41.49
CA PRO A 3 20.54 -18.71 -42.59
C PRO A 3 19.38 -17.71 -42.68
N PRO A 4 19.61 -16.47 -43.13
CA PRO A 4 18.51 -15.54 -43.36
C PRO A 4 17.57 -16.10 -44.42
N ILE A 5 16.27 -16.13 -44.11
CA ILE A 5 15.19 -16.56 -44.99
C ILE A 5 14.40 -15.31 -45.36
N SER A 6 14.15 -15.08 -46.64
CA SER A 6 13.23 -14.03 -47.10
C SER A 6 11.96 -14.67 -47.64
N VAL A 7 10.81 -14.06 -47.35
CA VAL A 7 9.51 -14.50 -47.86
C VAL A 7 8.84 -13.38 -48.64
N VAL A 8 8.40 -13.69 -49.84
CA VAL A 8 7.54 -12.82 -50.65
C VAL A 8 6.15 -13.45 -50.73
N LEU A 9 5.14 -12.69 -50.33
CA LEU A 9 3.74 -13.08 -50.47
C LEU A 9 3.24 -12.73 -51.87
N SER A 10 2.58 -13.66 -52.54
CA SER A 10 1.88 -13.43 -53.81
C SER A 10 0.42 -13.89 -53.72
N GLY A 11 -0.51 -13.00 -54.13
CA GLY A 11 -1.97 -13.18 -54.03
C GLY A 11 -2.66 -11.86 -53.65
N GLU A 12 -3.96 -11.74 -53.92
CA GLU A 12 -4.74 -10.56 -53.53
C GLU A 12 -5.06 -10.59 -52.04
N LEU A 13 -4.60 -9.61 -51.27
CA LEU A 13 -4.88 -9.50 -49.82
C LEU A 13 -6.32 -9.06 -49.50
N ARG A 14 -7.23 -9.12 -50.48
CA ARG A 14 -8.66 -8.82 -50.37
C ARG A 14 -9.44 -9.85 -51.18
N ARG A 15 -10.56 -10.36 -50.67
CA ARG A 15 -11.43 -11.27 -51.43
C ARG A 15 -12.89 -11.23 -50.94
N PRO A 16 -13.86 -11.65 -51.78
CA PRO A 16 -15.20 -11.99 -51.32
C PRO A 16 -15.21 -13.19 -50.37
N ARG A 17 -16.12 -13.19 -49.38
CA ARG A 17 -16.30 -14.25 -48.37
C ARG A 17 -16.56 -15.65 -48.95
N GLU A 18 -17.26 -15.71 -50.07
CA GLU A 18 -17.69 -16.96 -50.71
C GLU A 18 -16.65 -17.52 -51.70
N ALA A 19 -15.60 -16.76 -52.03
CA ALA A 19 -14.63 -17.18 -53.05
C ALA A 19 -13.60 -18.16 -52.48
N GLU A 20 -13.41 -19.33 -53.11
CA GLU A 20 -12.22 -20.17 -52.84
C GLU A 20 -10.96 -19.45 -53.34
N THR A 21 -9.94 -19.35 -52.49
CA THR A 21 -8.69 -18.63 -52.81
C THR A 21 -7.52 -19.34 -52.16
N THR A 22 -6.34 -19.28 -52.79
CA THR A 22 -5.07 -19.73 -52.23
C THR A 22 -4.07 -18.56 -52.18
N VAL A 23 -3.18 -18.58 -51.19
CA VAL A 23 -2.09 -17.61 -51.06
C VAL A 23 -0.76 -18.33 -51.20
N ALA A 24 0.13 -17.80 -52.03
CA ALA A 24 1.43 -18.38 -52.27
C ALA A 24 2.53 -17.63 -51.51
N PHE A 25 3.30 -18.35 -50.70
CA PHE A 25 4.50 -17.86 -50.01
C PHE A 25 5.74 -18.33 -50.75
N LYS A 26 6.51 -17.39 -51.32
CA LYS A 26 7.78 -17.67 -51.98
C LYS A 26 8.93 -17.47 -51.00
N PHE A 27 9.55 -18.57 -50.58
CA PHE A 27 10.73 -18.60 -49.71
C PHE A 27 12.00 -18.55 -50.55
N ASN A 28 12.99 -17.79 -50.09
CA ASN A 28 14.33 -17.79 -50.65
C ASN A 28 15.36 -17.82 -49.51
N SER A 29 16.36 -18.71 -49.63
CA SER A 29 17.50 -18.76 -48.71
C SER A 29 18.82 -18.90 -49.45
N LYS A 30 19.84 -18.17 -48.96
CA LYS A 30 21.21 -18.19 -49.52
C LYS A 30 22.00 -19.45 -49.16
N ALA A 31 21.53 -20.24 -48.19
CA ALA A 31 22.13 -21.52 -47.82
C ALA A 31 21.01 -22.56 -47.60
N PRO A 32 21.29 -23.86 -47.81
CA PRO A 32 20.30 -24.91 -47.58
C PRO A 32 19.71 -24.82 -46.17
N PHE A 33 18.39 -24.67 -46.08
CA PHE A 33 17.64 -24.69 -44.84
C PHE A 33 16.65 -25.86 -44.85
N LYS A 34 16.67 -26.65 -43.79
CA LYS A 34 15.68 -27.70 -43.55
C LYS A 34 14.89 -27.37 -42.28
N GLY A 35 13.58 -27.46 -42.38
CA GLY A 35 12.68 -27.14 -41.28
C GLY A 35 11.21 -27.29 -41.67
N ARG A 36 10.32 -26.58 -40.98
CA ARG A 36 8.86 -26.60 -41.21
C ARG A 36 8.33 -25.18 -41.31
N ALA A 37 7.49 -24.87 -42.30
CA ALA A 37 6.66 -23.67 -42.27
C ALA A 37 5.25 -24.03 -41.82
N ALA A 38 4.62 -23.13 -41.07
CA ALA A 38 3.20 -23.18 -40.77
C ALA A 38 2.59 -21.80 -41.02
N ALA A 39 1.60 -21.73 -41.90
CA ALA A 39 0.74 -20.58 -42.07
C ALA A 39 -0.54 -20.77 -41.26
N ALA A 40 -0.99 -19.72 -40.59
CA ALA A 40 -2.22 -19.72 -39.81
C ALA A 40 -3.07 -18.49 -40.13
N TRP A 41 -4.36 -18.72 -40.36
CA TRP A 41 -5.34 -17.64 -40.47
C TRP A 41 -5.87 -17.29 -39.09
N GLN A 42 -5.60 -16.08 -38.64
CA GLN A 42 -6.10 -15.55 -37.38
C GLN A 42 -7.21 -14.53 -37.66
N LEU A 43 -8.42 -14.86 -37.24
CA LEU A 43 -9.53 -13.93 -37.27
C LEU A 43 -9.34 -12.81 -36.26
N ILE A 44 -10.08 -11.72 -36.45
CA ILE A 44 -10.12 -10.60 -35.51
C ILE A 44 -10.66 -11.02 -34.13
N ASP A 45 -11.40 -12.12 -34.05
CA ASP A 45 -11.86 -12.70 -32.78
C ASP A 45 -10.83 -13.56 -32.06
N GLY A 46 -9.60 -13.63 -32.59
CA GLY A 46 -8.48 -14.36 -32.01
C GLY A 46 -8.48 -15.86 -32.31
N ASN A 47 -9.55 -16.40 -32.89
CA ASN A 47 -9.60 -17.80 -33.29
C ASN A 47 -8.70 -18.05 -34.51
N ARG A 48 -8.07 -19.22 -34.53
CA ARG A 48 -7.27 -19.72 -35.66
C ARG A 48 -8.04 -20.84 -36.34
N TYR A 49 -8.33 -20.68 -37.63
CA TYR A 49 -9.26 -21.57 -38.34
C TYR A 49 -8.56 -22.61 -39.21
N GLU A 50 -7.42 -22.27 -39.78
CA GLU A 50 -6.69 -23.18 -40.63
C GLU A 50 -5.20 -22.98 -40.44
N ILE A 51 -4.50 -24.09 -40.24
CA ILE A 51 -3.06 -24.16 -40.11
C ILE A 51 -2.57 -25.06 -41.24
N ALA A 52 -2.04 -24.47 -42.30
CA ALA A 52 -1.32 -25.22 -43.32
C ALA A 52 0.14 -25.32 -42.88
N ALA A 53 0.61 -26.54 -42.64
CA ALA A 53 2.00 -26.79 -42.29
C ALA A 53 2.67 -27.71 -43.30
N GLN A 54 3.85 -27.32 -43.76
CA GLN A 54 4.62 -28.09 -44.73
C GLN A 54 6.09 -28.16 -44.32
N GLN A 55 6.69 -29.32 -44.52
CA GLN A 55 8.14 -29.48 -44.40
C GLN A 55 8.81 -28.68 -45.53
N LEU A 56 9.83 -27.92 -45.16
CA LEU A 56 10.60 -27.04 -46.03
C LEU A 56 12.02 -27.59 -46.18
N ILE A 57 12.45 -27.80 -47.43
CA ILE A 57 13.87 -27.96 -47.77
C ILE A 57 14.17 -26.86 -48.79
N ILE A 58 14.69 -25.73 -48.31
CA ILE A 58 14.98 -24.56 -49.13
C ILE A 58 16.45 -24.64 -49.56
N ALA A 59 16.70 -24.98 -50.83
CA ALA A 59 18.00 -24.91 -51.48
C ALA A 59 17.90 -24.01 -52.73
N GLY A 60 17.49 -22.75 -52.53
CA GLY A 60 17.11 -21.80 -53.60
C GLY A 60 15.74 -21.17 -53.32
N GLU A 61 14.87 -21.14 -54.34
CA GLU A 61 13.48 -20.68 -54.21
C GLU A 61 12.51 -21.86 -54.01
N MET A 62 11.54 -21.69 -53.12
CA MET A 62 10.45 -22.65 -52.88
C MET A 62 9.14 -21.91 -52.66
N THR A 63 8.03 -22.41 -53.19
CA THR A 63 6.70 -21.83 -52.99
C THR A 63 5.83 -22.78 -52.17
N ILE A 64 5.14 -22.25 -51.17
CA ILE A 64 4.05 -22.95 -50.46
C ILE A 64 2.74 -22.24 -50.78
N GLU A 65 1.74 -22.99 -51.23
CA GLU A 65 0.38 -22.50 -51.37
C GLU A 65 -0.45 -22.90 -50.15
N VAL A 66 -1.21 -21.94 -49.64
CA VAL A 66 -2.05 -22.12 -48.46
C VAL A 66 -3.47 -21.72 -48.83
N PRO A 67 -4.44 -22.65 -48.75
CA PRO A 67 -5.84 -22.31 -48.95
C PRO A 67 -6.29 -21.29 -47.90
N VAL A 68 -7.20 -20.41 -48.34
CA VAL A 68 -7.93 -19.52 -47.44
C VAL A 68 -9.23 -20.22 -47.04
N PRO A 69 -9.54 -20.34 -45.74
CA PRO A 69 -10.79 -20.94 -45.29
C PRO A 69 -12.02 -20.25 -45.92
N PRO A 70 -12.96 -20.99 -46.52
CA PRO A 70 -14.23 -20.41 -46.96
C PRO A 70 -15.06 -19.94 -45.75
N GLY A 71 -15.93 -18.94 -45.95
CA GLY A 71 -16.89 -18.51 -44.91
C GLY A 71 -16.29 -17.73 -43.73
N MET A 72 -15.09 -17.17 -43.87
CA MET A 72 -14.54 -16.21 -42.90
C MET A 72 -15.46 -14.99 -42.74
N PRO A 73 -15.59 -14.40 -41.54
CA PRO A 73 -16.37 -13.19 -41.36
C PRO A 73 -15.81 -12.03 -42.18
N VAL A 74 -16.68 -11.09 -42.53
CA VAL A 74 -16.30 -9.83 -43.17
C VAL A 74 -15.40 -9.02 -42.23
N GLY A 75 -14.36 -8.43 -42.79
CA GLY A 75 -13.44 -7.54 -42.08
C GLY A 75 -11.96 -7.84 -42.32
N THR A 76 -11.09 -7.19 -41.55
CA THR A 76 -9.63 -7.39 -41.63
C THR A 76 -9.18 -8.46 -40.64
N HIS A 77 -8.35 -9.37 -41.12
CA HIS A 77 -7.77 -10.51 -40.43
C HIS A 77 -6.26 -10.52 -40.59
N ALA A 78 -5.61 -11.47 -39.93
CA ALA A 78 -4.18 -11.66 -40.04
C ALA A 78 -3.84 -13.03 -40.63
N LEU A 79 -3.01 -13.01 -41.67
CA LEU A 79 -2.29 -14.18 -42.16
C LEU A 79 -0.92 -14.21 -41.47
N GLU A 80 -0.68 -15.22 -40.65
CA GLU A 80 0.60 -15.42 -39.97
C GLU A 80 1.36 -16.57 -40.61
N LEU A 81 2.67 -16.40 -40.78
CA LEU A 81 3.57 -17.46 -41.23
C LEU A 81 4.70 -17.61 -40.21
N SER A 82 4.94 -18.82 -39.74
CA SER A 82 6.06 -19.15 -38.85
C SER A 82 6.93 -20.23 -39.45
N VAL A 83 8.25 -20.04 -39.41
CA VAL A 83 9.23 -21.03 -39.86
C VAL A 83 9.96 -21.60 -38.65
N PHE A 84 10.05 -22.91 -38.59
CA PHE A 84 10.67 -23.69 -37.53
C PHE A 84 11.86 -24.46 -38.08
N ASP A 85 12.93 -24.62 -37.29
CA ASP A 85 14.03 -25.54 -37.62
C ASP A 85 13.65 -27.02 -37.32
N ASP A 86 14.56 -27.94 -37.64
CA ASP A 86 14.40 -29.38 -37.39
C ASP A 86 14.22 -29.74 -35.89
N GLN A 87 14.54 -28.83 -34.97
CA GLN A 87 14.32 -28.99 -33.53
C GLN A 87 12.99 -28.38 -33.06
N GLY A 88 12.18 -27.86 -33.98
CA GLY A 88 10.90 -27.21 -33.69
C GLY A 88 11.02 -25.80 -33.11
N ARG A 89 12.20 -25.16 -33.17
CA ARG A 89 12.38 -23.78 -32.70
C ARG A 89 12.01 -22.80 -33.78
N VAL A 90 11.32 -21.72 -33.43
CA VAL A 90 10.99 -20.64 -34.38
C VAL A 90 12.28 -19.96 -34.85
N VAL A 91 12.50 -19.97 -36.15
CA VAL A 91 13.62 -19.31 -36.84
C VAL A 91 13.25 -17.89 -37.24
N ASP A 92 12.06 -17.71 -37.82
CA ASP A 92 11.54 -16.42 -38.25
C ASP A 92 10.01 -16.48 -38.40
N TRP A 93 9.36 -15.32 -38.49
CA TRP A 93 7.91 -15.21 -38.65
C TRP A 93 7.51 -13.92 -39.38
N TRP A 94 6.34 -13.96 -40.02
CA TRP A 94 5.75 -12.83 -40.74
C TRP A 94 4.25 -12.76 -40.48
N ARG A 95 3.69 -11.55 -40.64
CA ARG A 95 2.26 -11.30 -40.52
C ARG A 95 1.81 -10.28 -41.54
N TRP A 96 0.72 -10.57 -42.24
CA TRP A 96 0.12 -9.68 -43.24
C TRP A 96 -1.35 -9.41 -42.90
N PRO A 97 -1.84 -8.16 -43.10
CA PRO A 97 -3.27 -7.89 -43.06
C PRO A 97 -3.94 -8.51 -44.30
N TRP A 98 -5.11 -9.10 -44.10
CA TRP A 98 -5.93 -9.64 -45.18
C TRP A 98 -7.39 -9.23 -44.95
N THR A 99 -8.10 -8.80 -45.98
CA THR A 99 -9.51 -8.36 -45.85
C THR A 99 -10.45 -9.34 -46.53
N VAL A 100 -11.53 -9.69 -45.84
CA VAL A 100 -12.67 -10.44 -46.40
C VAL A 100 -13.82 -9.46 -46.58
N GLU A 101 -14.34 -9.40 -47.80
CA GLU A 101 -15.45 -8.54 -48.20
C GLU A 101 -16.75 -9.37 -48.26
N GLY A 102 -17.87 -8.75 -47.90
CA GLY A 102 -19.19 -9.36 -47.94
C GLY A 102 -20.27 -8.34 -47.66
N ASN A 103 -21.53 -8.77 -47.84
CA ASN A 103 -22.68 -7.87 -47.77
C ASN A 103 -23.10 -7.54 -46.34
N VAL A 104 -22.90 -8.46 -45.40
CA VAL A 104 -23.31 -8.35 -44.00
C VAL A 104 -22.12 -7.91 -43.14
N GLU A 105 -22.26 -6.78 -42.45
CA GLU A 105 -21.26 -6.25 -41.52
C GLU A 105 -21.92 -5.67 -40.27
N ILE A 106 -21.16 -5.58 -39.18
CA ILE A 106 -21.58 -4.88 -37.98
C ILE A 106 -21.05 -3.45 -38.08
N ASP A 107 -21.96 -2.50 -38.29
CA ASP A 107 -21.66 -1.07 -38.42
C ASP A 107 -21.27 -0.46 -37.05
N SER A 108 -22.09 -0.72 -36.02
CA SER A 108 -21.83 -0.25 -34.66
C SER A 108 -22.22 -1.24 -33.58
N VAL A 109 -21.57 -1.10 -32.43
CA VAL A 109 -22.01 -1.70 -31.17
C VAL A 109 -21.86 -0.61 -30.12
N ASP A 110 -23.00 -0.07 -29.69
CA ASP A 110 -23.11 1.10 -28.83
C ASP A 110 -23.57 0.70 -27.44
N LEU A 111 -23.02 1.38 -26.44
CA LEU A 111 -23.33 1.17 -25.02
C LEU A 111 -24.12 2.37 -24.50
N ASP A 112 -25.11 2.13 -23.65
CA ASP A 112 -25.92 3.20 -23.05
C ASP A 112 -25.09 4.09 -22.10
N ARG A 113 -24.01 3.55 -21.54
CA ARG A 113 -23.15 4.22 -20.56
C ARG A 113 -21.67 3.83 -20.75
N PRO A 114 -20.73 4.69 -20.32
CA PRO A 114 -19.29 4.42 -20.48
C PRO A 114 -18.72 3.39 -19.48
N GLN A 115 -19.45 3.07 -18.41
CA GLN A 115 -19.03 2.11 -17.37
C GLN A 115 -20.25 1.64 -16.55
N TYR A 116 -20.08 0.52 -15.86
CA TYR A 116 -21.10 -0.14 -15.06
C TYR A 116 -20.54 -0.65 -13.72
N THR A 117 -21.42 -0.90 -12.77
CA THR A 117 -21.12 -1.48 -11.46
C THR A 117 -21.97 -2.72 -11.22
N HIS A 118 -21.64 -3.53 -10.21
CA HIS A 118 -22.44 -4.70 -9.90
C HIS A 118 -23.89 -4.34 -9.57
N GLY A 119 -24.83 -5.03 -10.22
CA GLY A 119 -26.26 -4.75 -10.12
C GLY A 119 -26.80 -3.85 -11.22
N ASP A 120 -25.94 -3.13 -11.96
CA ASP A 120 -26.35 -2.39 -13.15
C ASP A 120 -26.80 -3.33 -14.28
N GLU A 121 -27.51 -2.74 -15.23
CA GLU A 121 -27.83 -3.33 -16.52
C GLU A 121 -27.05 -2.61 -17.63
N VAL A 122 -26.35 -3.38 -18.45
CA VAL A 122 -25.63 -2.94 -19.63
C VAL A 122 -26.60 -2.88 -20.79
N GLY A 123 -26.96 -1.68 -21.24
CA GLY A 123 -27.72 -1.48 -22.47
C GLY A 123 -26.80 -1.53 -23.67
N VAL A 124 -27.02 -2.49 -24.58
CA VAL A 124 -26.24 -2.68 -25.81
C VAL A 124 -27.15 -2.51 -27.01
N THR A 125 -26.72 -1.73 -28.01
CA THR A 125 -27.34 -1.67 -29.34
C THR A 125 -26.32 -2.12 -30.38
N ALA A 126 -26.59 -3.22 -31.08
CA ALA A 126 -25.81 -3.65 -32.23
C ALA A 126 -26.53 -3.23 -33.52
N THR A 127 -25.81 -2.56 -34.41
CA THR A 127 -26.30 -2.12 -35.72
C THR A 127 -25.63 -2.96 -36.80
N VAL A 128 -26.43 -3.69 -37.57
CA VAL A 128 -25.97 -4.57 -38.66
C VAL A 128 -26.38 -3.94 -39.98
N ARG A 129 -25.43 -3.82 -40.90
CA ARG A 129 -25.68 -3.35 -42.26
C ARG A 129 -25.61 -4.53 -43.23
N ASN A 130 -26.57 -4.59 -44.14
CA ASN A 130 -26.61 -5.57 -45.21
C ASN A 130 -26.79 -4.88 -46.56
N ALA A 131 -25.77 -4.97 -47.42
CA ALA A 131 -25.79 -4.41 -48.77
C ALA A 131 -26.45 -5.33 -49.81
N GLY A 132 -26.81 -6.56 -49.42
CA GLY A 132 -27.45 -7.56 -50.27
C GLY A 132 -28.96 -7.69 -50.04
N ALA A 133 -29.52 -8.81 -50.48
CA ALA A 133 -30.91 -9.18 -50.18
C ALA A 133 -31.06 -9.53 -48.68
N ALA A 134 -32.30 -9.45 -48.18
CA ALA A 134 -32.60 -9.85 -46.82
C ALA A 134 -32.24 -11.33 -46.61
N VAL A 135 -31.57 -11.63 -45.49
CA VAL A 135 -31.19 -13.00 -45.11
C VAL A 135 -31.57 -13.24 -43.66
N ASP A 136 -32.03 -14.45 -43.37
CA ASP A 136 -32.26 -14.89 -42.00
C ASP A 136 -30.92 -15.20 -41.34
N GLY A 137 -30.77 -14.77 -40.09
CA GLY A 137 -29.54 -14.96 -39.35
C GLY A 137 -29.76 -15.02 -37.85
N THR A 138 -28.66 -15.13 -37.13
CA THR A 138 -28.63 -15.02 -35.68
C THR A 138 -27.63 -13.97 -35.26
N VAL A 139 -27.97 -13.24 -34.20
CA VAL A 139 -27.05 -12.35 -33.51
C VAL A 139 -26.74 -12.92 -32.14
N GLN A 140 -25.46 -13.02 -31.85
CA GLN A 140 -24.92 -13.59 -30.64
C GLN A 140 -24.12 -12.55 -29.88
N PHE A 141 -24.45 -12.37 -28.60
CA PHE A 141 -23.74 -11.51 -27.66
C PHE A 141 -23.02 -12.39 -26.64
N GLU A 142 -21.70 -12.24 -26.53
CA GLU A 142 -20.87 -12.98 -25.59
C GLU A 142 -20.02 -12.02 -24.75
N ILE A 143 -19.87 -12.30 -23.46
CA ILE A 143 -18.95 -11.55 -22.60
C ILE A 143 -17.84 -12.47 -22.12
N TYR A 144 -16.61 -12.05 -22.40
CA TYR A 144 -15.38 -12.68 -21.94
C TYR A 144 -14.66 -11.79 -20.93
N ASP A 145 -14.24 -12.33 -19.80
CA ASP A 145 -13.35 -11.58 -18.90
C ASP A 145 -11.87 -11.69 -19.30
N THR A 146 -11.01 -10.98 -18.59
CA THR A 146 -9.55 -10.96 -18.81
C THR A 146 -8.84 -12.27 -18.44
N TRP A 147 -9.58 -13.26 -17.91
CA TRP A 147 -9.13 -14.65 -17.75
C TRP A 147 -9.67 -15.57 -18.86
N ARG A 148 -10.30 -15.00 -19.90
CA ARG A 148 -10.92 -15.70 -21.03
C ARG A 148 -12.10 -16.59 -20.64
N ARG A 149 -12.75 -16.30 -19.51
CA ARG A 149 -13.99 -16.97 -19.11
C ARG A 149 -15.16 -16.39 -19.89
N LEU A 150 -15.94 -17.24 -20.57
CA LEU A 150 -17.22 -16.87 -21.15
C LEU A 150 -18.26 -16.79 -20.02
N ILE A 151 -18.62 -15.59 -19.59
CA ILE A 151 -19.49 -15.37 -18.42
C ILE A 151 -20.94 -15.05 -18.79
N TYR A 152 -21.20 -14.71 -20.04
CA TYR A 152 -22.54 -14.45 -20.56
C TYR A 152 -22.62 -14.84 -22.03
N ARG A 153 -23.74 -15.43 -22.45
CA ARG A 153 -24.08 -15.69 -23.85
C ARG A 153 -25.57 -15.47 -24.05
N ASN A 154 -25.92 -14.70 -25.07
CA ASN A 154 -27.28 -14.62 -25.62
C ASN A 154 -27.21 -14.91 -27.12
N VAL A 155 -28.12 -15.73 -27.63
CA VAL A 155 -28.30 -15.99 -29.06
C VAL A 155 -29.75 -15.64 -29.36
N SER A 156 -29.96 -14.79 -30.36
CA SER A 156 -31.29 -14.38 -30.80
C SER A 156 -31.37 -14.46 -32.32
N GLU A 157 -32.52 -14.84 -32.82
CA GLU A 157 -32.83 -14.68 -34.25
C GLU A 157 -32.82 -13.19 -34.62
N LEU A 158 -32.35 -12.93 -35.84
CA LEU A 158 -32.25 -11.60 -36.43
C LEU A 158 -32.53 -11.71 -37.93
N GLU A 159 -33.62 -11.11 -38.39
CA GLU A 159 -33.83 -10.86 -39.81
C GLU A 159 -32.87 -9.75 -40.26
N ILE A 160 -31.88 -10.10 -41.08
CA ILE A 160 -30.89 -9.15 -41.58
C ILE A 160 -31.44 -8.53 -42.86
N ALA A 161 -32.40 -7.62 -42.69
CA ALA A 161 -33.03 -6.89 -43.80
C ALA A 161 -32.00 -6.15 -44.65
N ALA A 162 -32.33 -5.94 -45.93
CA ALA A 162 -31.55 -5.07 -46.80
C ALA A 162 -31.50 -3.64 -46.20
N GLY A 163 -30.31 -3.05 -46.10
CA GLY A 163 -30.10 -1.78 -45.40
C GLY A 163 -29.56 -1.98 -43.98
N THR A 164 -30.25 -1.47 -42.97
CA THR A 164 -29.78 -1.45 -41.58
C THR A 164 -30.80 -2.09 -40.64
N THR A 165 -30.34 -3.04 -39.82
CA THR A 165 -31.14 -3.66 -38.74
C THR A 165 -30.45 -3.40 -37.41
N THR A 166 -31.23 -3.11 -36.36
CA THR A 166 -30.70 -2.93 -35.00
C THR A 166 -31.21 -4.02 -34.06
N LYS A 167 -30.34 -4.48 -33.15
CA LYS A 167 -30.70 -5.36 -32.05
C LYS A 167 -30.30 -4.73 -30.73
N GLN A 168 -31.26 -4.60 -29.83
CA GLN A 168 -31.02 -4.13 -28.46
C GLN A 168 -31.03 -5.29 -27.47
N LEU A 169 -30.19 -5.18 -26.44
CA LEU A 169 -30.11 -6.14 -25.35
C LEU A 169 -29.80 -5.41 -24.03
N SER A 170 -30.39 -5.88 -22.94
CA SER A 170 -30.01 -5.51 -21.58
C SER A 170 -29.29 -6.68 -20.90
N ILE A 171 -28.07 -6.46 -20.41
CA ILE A 171 -27.24 -7.50 -19.77
C ILE A 171 -26.96 -7.11 -18.33
N LYS A 172 -27.43 -7.92 -17.37
CA LYS A 172 -27.18 -7.69 -15.95
C LYS A 172 -25.71 -7.95 -15.57
N VAL A 173 -25.09 -6.99 -14.87
CA VAL A 173 -23.76 -7.15 -14.27
C VAL A 173 -23.85 -8.03 -13.02
N SER A 174 -23.82 -9.35 -13.24
CA SER A 174 -23.97 -10.37 -12.20
C SER A 174 -22.70 -10.58 -11.37
N PRO A 175 -22.74 -11.37 -10.27
CA PRO A 175 -21.54 -11.77 -9.53
C PRO A 175 -20.50 -12.58 -10.33
N ALA A 176 -20.78 -12.97 -11.58
CA ALA A 176 -19.81 -13.63 -12.45
C ALA A 176 -18.73 -12.67 -13.01
N PHE A 177 -18.99 -11.36 -13.00
CA PHE A 177 -18.04 -10.32 -13.38
C PHE A 177 -17.02 -10.14 -12.25
N LEU A 178 -15.83 -10.73 -12.41
CA LEU A 178 -14.79 -10.75 -11.36
C LEU A 178 -13.56 -9.89 -11.69
N THR A 179 -13.60 -9.15 -12.80
CA THR A 179 -12.50 -8.35 -13.33
C THR A 179 -12.99 -6.93 -13.59
N ASP A 180 -12.08 -5.94 -13.57
CA ASP A 180 -12.43 -4.52 -13.77
C ASP A 180 -12.90 -4.20 -15.20
N VAL A 181 -12.59 -5.09 -16.14
CA VAL A 181 -12.92 -4.97 -17.55
C VAL A 181 -13.28 -6.33 -18.13
N VAL A 182 -14.18 -6.32 -19.09
CA VAL A 182 -14.56 -7.47 -19.90
C VAL A 182 -14.70 -7.07 -21.37
N THR A 183 -14.66 -8.06 -22.25
CA THR A 183 -14.85 -7.90 -23.69
C THR A 183 -16.23 -8.44 -24.08
N LEU A 184 -17.07 -7.57 -24.63
CA LEU A 184 -18.28 -7.93 -25.35
C LEU A 184 -17.93 -8.27 -26.80
N LYS A 185 -18.18 -9.51 -27.20
CA LYS A 185 -18.14 -9.98 -28.58
C LYS A 185 -19.56 -10.03 -29.12
N VAL A 186 -19.81 -9.36 -30.24
CA VAL A 186 -21.05 -9.47 -31.01
C VAL A 186 -20.74 -10.20 -32.30
N SER A 187 -21.49 -11.26 -32.59
CA SER A 187 -21.33 -12.08 -33.78
C SER A 187 -22.65 -12.16 -34.52
N VAL A 188 -22.61 -11.97 -35.84
CA VAL A 188 -23.76 -12.17 -36.73
C VAL A 188 -23.46 -13.40 -37.56
N LEU A 189 -24.38 -14.35 -37.56
CA LEU A 189 -24.29 -15.57 -38.37
C LEU A 189 -25.43 -15.58 -39.39
N ASP A 190 -25.11 -16.02 -40.60
CA ASP A 190 -26.05 -16.30 -41.68
C ASP A 190 -25.98 -17.79 -42.08
N GLU A 191 -26.59 -18.15 -43.21
CA GLU A 191 -26.58 -19.51 -43.74
C GLU A 191 -25.16 -20.05 -44.06
N HIS A 192 -24.18 -19.17 -44.25
CA HIS A 192 -22.78 -19.52 -44.50
C HIS A 192 -21.91 -19.50 -43.23
N GLY A 193 -22.52 -19.37 -42.05
CA GLY A 193 -21.83 -19.36 -40.76
C GLY A 193 -21.54 -17.94 -40.26
N LEU A 194 -20.37 -17.72 -39.67
CA LEU A 194 -20.03 -16.42 -39.05
C LEU A 194 -19.84 -15.34 -40.13
N ALA A 195 -20.80 -14.43 -40.26
CA ALA A 195 -20.85 -13.39 -41.27
C ALA A 195 -20.07 -12.14 -40.85
N ALA A 196 -20.23 -11.70 -39.61
CA ALA A 196 -19.55 -10.52 -39.10
C ALA A 196 -19.29 -10.64 -37.60
N VAL A 197 -18.23 -9.97 -37.12
CA VAL A 197 -17.87 -9.96 -35.70
C VAL A 197 -17.35 -8.59 -35.28
N ALA A 198 -17.78 -8.13 -34.11
CA ALA A 198 -17.36 -6.87 -33.53
C ALA A 198 -17.04 -7.03 -32.04
N PHE A 199 -16.10 -6.21 -31.56
CA PHE A 199 -15.68 -6.18 -30.17
C PHE A 199 -15.95 -4.82 -29.54
N ARG A 200 -16.47 -4.87 -28.31
CA ARG A 200 -16.56 -3.71 -27.43
C ARG A 200 -16.02 -4.05 -26.06
N ARG A 201 -15.35 -3.06 -25.48
CA ARG A 201 -14.81 -3.14 -24.13
C ARG A 201 -15.88 -2.63 -23.18
N LEU A 202 -16.17 -3.39 -22.13
CA LEU A 202 -17.07 -2.98 -21.05
C LEU A 202 -16.26 -2.74 -19.79
N TYR A 203 -16.37 -1.54 -19.23
CA TYR A 203 -15.75 -1.19 -17.97
C TYR A 203 -16.71 -1.53 -16.82
N VAL A 204 -16.30 -2.46 -15.98
CA VAL A 204 -17.04 -2.97 -14.82
C VAL A 204 -16.14 -2.91 -13.58
N PRO A 205 -15.61 -1.71 -13.23
CA PRO A 205 -14.63 -1.59 -12.15
C PRO A 205 -15.15 -2.22 -10.87
N LEU A 206 -14.31 -3.08 -10.27
CA LEU A 206 -14.60 -3.66 -8.97
C LEU A 206 -14.64 -2.56 -7.92
N ASP A 207 -15.55 -2.69 -6.97
CA ASP A 207 -15.63 -1.79 -5.80
C ASP A 207 -14.22 -1.66 -5.17
N PRO A 208 -13.64 -0.46 -5.08
CA PRO A 208 -12.33 -0.23 -4.47
C PRO A 208 -12.23 -0.83 -3.05
N LYS A 209 -13.32 -0.82 -2.28
CA LYS A 209 -13.36 -1.42 -0.94
C LYS A 209 -13.05 -2.92 -0.99
N LYS A 210 -13.51 -3.64 -2.02
CA LYS A 210 -13.20 -5.07 -2.23
C LYS A 210 -11.71 -5.30 -2.50
N LYS A 211 -11.04 -4.38 -3.21
CA LYS A 211 -9.59 -4.43 -3.40
C LYS A 211 -8.84 -4.27 -2.07
N HIS A 212 -9.32 -3.39 -1.19
CA HIS A 212 -8.75 -3.17 0.15
C HIS A 212 -9.04 -4.30 1.17
N GLU A 213 -9.96 -5.23 0.88
CA GLU A 213 -10.11 -6.49 1.63
C GLU A 213 -8.99 -7.52 1.32
N THR A 214 -8.15 -7.22 0.34
CA THR A 214 -6.96 -7.99 -0.05
C THR A 214 -5.71 -7.25 0.41
N TRP A 215 -4.77 -7.97 1.03
CA TRP A 215 -3.46 -7.43 1.33
C TRP A 215 -2.66 -7.32 0.03
N TRP A 216 -2.70 -6.15 -0.59
CA TRP A 216 -2.13 -5.90 -1.90
C TRP A 216 -0.63 -5.60 -1.87
N VAL A 217 0.00 -5.83 -3.01
CA VAL A 217 1.42 -5.60 -3.26
C VAL A 217 1.55 -4.86 -4.57
N GLY A 218 2.35 -3.79 -4.56
CA GLY A 218 2.52 -2.88 -5.68
C GLY A 218 3.87 -2.97 -6.36
N ALA A 219 3.95 -2.38 -7.55
CA ALA A 219 5.20 -2.08 -8.22
C ALA A 219 5.08 -0.80 -9.04
N THR A 220 6.19 -0.10 -9.23
CA THR A 220 6.30 0.90 -10.29
C THR A 220 6.58 0.16 -11.60
N ALA A 221 5.76 0.35 -12.62
CA ALA A 221 6.02 -0.27 -13.92
C ALA A 221 6.79 0.68 -14.84
N GLY A 222 7.95 0.21 -15.31
CA GLY A 222 8.40 0.45 -16.68
C GLY A 222 7.93 -0.68 -17.59
N GLY A 223 8.10 -0.50 -18.89
CA GLY A 223 7.58 -1.38 -19.93
C GLY A 223 6.15 -1.07 -20.38
N LEU A 224 5.55 0.06 -19.96
CA LEU A 224 4.18 0.43 -20.36
C LEU A 224 4.08 0.84 -21.84
N ASN A 225 5.23 1.04 -22.50
CA ASN A 225 5.31 1.22 -23.96
C ASN A 225 5.64 -0.10 -24.69
N MET A 226 5.64 -1.24 -23.99
CA MET A 226 5.84 -2.55 -24.64
C MET A 226 4.62 -2.94 -25.46
N HIS A 227 4.89 -3.73 -26.51
CA HIS A 227 3.82 -4.37 -27.25
C HIS A 227 2.94 -5.21 -26.29
N PRO A 228 1.59 -5.20 -26.42
CA PRO A 228 0.69 -5.90 -25.49
C PRO A 228 1.04 -7.37 -25.26
N HIS A 229 1.46 -8.10 -26.30
CA HIS A 229 1.91 -9.50 -26.17
C HIS A 229 3.14 -9.67 -25.25
N ILE A 230 4.11 -8.76 -25.31
CA ILE A 230 5.30 -8.81 -24.44
C ILE A 230 4.88 -8.48 -23.01
N TYR A 231 4.00 -7.49 -22.85
CA TYR A 231 3.49 -7.11 -21.54
C TYR A 231 2.70 -8.23 -20.87
N GLU A 232 1.95 -9.05 -21.61
CA GLU A 232 1.25 -10.22 -21.07
C GLU A 232 2.23 -11.19 -20.39
N HIS A 233 3.39 -11.45 -21.01
CA HIS A 233 4.43 -12.27 -20.42
C HIS A 233 5.05 -11.61 -19.18
N LEU A 234 5.33 -10.31 -19.22
CA LEU A 234 5.81 -9.57 -18.05
C LEU A 234 4.80 -9.66 -16.89
N ALA A 235 3.53 -9.38 -17.16
CA ALA A 235 2.47 -9.38 -16.16
C ALA A 235 2.29 -10.76 -15.51
N LYS A 236 2.43 -11.86 -16.28
CA LYS A 236 2.46 -13.23 -15.72
C LYS A 236 3.58 -13.41 -14.70
N HIS A 237 4.81 -12.97 -15.00
CA HIS A 237 5.93 -13.03 -14.05
C HIS A 237 5.68 -12.16 -12.82
N VAL A 238 5.15 -10.94 -13.02
CA VAL A 238 4.83 -10.02 -11.93
C VAL A 238 3.78 -10.61 -10.98
N ARG A 239 2.69 -11.19 -11.50
CA ARG A 239 1.67 -11.86 -10.69
C ARG A 239 2.22 -13.07 -9.94
N ALA A 240 3.11 -13.85 -10.56
CA ALA A 240 3.77 -14.99 -9.92
C ALA A 240 4.63 -14.59 -8.70
N LEU A 241 5.12 -13.35 -8.66
CA LEU A 241 5.82 -12.77 -7.49
C LEU A 241 4.87 -12.28 -6.38
N GLY A 242 3.55 -12.41 -6.56
CA GLY A 242 2.53 -11.93 -5.63
C GLY A 242 2.19 -10.44 -5.79
N ILE A 243 2.70 -9.78 -6.83
CA ILE A 243 2.39 -8.38 -7.14
C ILE A 243 1.06 -8.32 -7.89
N ASN A 244 0.11 -7.55 -7.37
CA ASN A 244 -1.23 -7.43 -7.95
C ASN A 244 -1.60 -6.00 -8.34
N THR A 245 -0.73 -5.02 -8.08
CA THR A 245 -0.99 -3.62 -8.38
C THR A 245 0.19 -2.98 -9.09
N ILE A 246 -0.09 -2.21 -10.14
CA ILE A 246 0.88 -1.40 -10.85
C ILE A 246 0.58 0.08 -10.67
N MET A 247 1.61 0.85 -10.29
CA MET A 247 1.51 2.29 -10.23
C MET A 247 1.78 2.91 -11.61
N THR A 248 0.85 3.76 -12.06
CA THR A 248 1.01 4.60 -13.25
C THR A 248 1.38 6.02 -12.84
N ASN A 249 2.23 6.67 -13.63
CA ASN A 249 2.51 8.09 -13.44
C ASN A 249 1.48 8.89 -14.24
N GLY A 250 0.69 9.72 -13.56
CA GLY A 250 -0.45 10.48 -14.10
C GLY A 250 -0.09 11.57 -15.12
N ARG A 251 1.19 11.68 -15.50
CA ARG A 251 1.63 12.35 -16.73
C ARG A 251 1.46 11.49 -17.99
N HIS A 252 1.24 10.19 -17.81
CA HIS A 252 0.94 9.25 -18.88
C HIS A 252 -0.56 9.03 -19.01
N GLN A 253 -0.97 8.64 -20.21
CA GLN A 253 -2.36 8.63 -20.64
C GLN A 253 -3.10 7.35 -20.19
N ALA A 254 -4.44 7.36 -20.28
CA ALA A 254 -5.33 6.29 -19.81
C ALA A 254 -5.05 4.92 -20.47
N GLU A 255 -4.49 4.92 -21.66
CA GLU A 255 -4.09 3.77 -22.48
C GLU A 255 -3.09 2.87 -21.75
N GLN A 256 -2.22 3.43 -20.89
CA GLN A 256 -1.32 2.61 -20.08
C GLN A 256 -2.06 1.81 -18.99
N ALA A 257 -3.15 2.36 -18.46
CA ALA A 257 -3.97 1.65 -17.48
C ALA A 257 -4.75 0.50 -18.12
N GLU A 258 -5.13 0.63 -19.40
CA GLU A 258 -5.79 -0.44 -20.18
C GLU A 258 -4.92 -1.70 -20.23
N LEU A 259 -3.64 -1.53 -20.58
CA LEU A 259 -2.69 -2.63 -20.64
C LEU A 259 -2.52 -3.36 -19.29
N ILE A 260 -2.58 -2.62 -18.18
CA ILE A 260 -2.49 -3.17 -16.82
C ILE A 260 -3.74 -3.99 -16.49
N VAL A 261 -4.93 -3.42 -16.67
CA VAL A 261 -6.19 -4.10 -16.30
C VAL A 261 -6.50 -5.29 -17.22
N ASP A 262 -6.08 -5.24 -18.49
CA ASP A 262 -6.17 -6.37 -19.42
C ASP A 262 -5.38 -7.60 -18.97
N ASN A 263 -4.39 -7.35 -18.12
CA ASN A 263 -3.51 -8.38 -17.59
C ASN A 263 -3.78 -8.68 -16.11
N ASN A 264 -5.01 -8.49 -15.66
CA ASN A 264 -5.46 -8.90 -14.31
C ASN A 264 -4.64 -8.27 -13.16
N LEU A 265 -4.15 -7.05 -13.39
CA LEU A 265 -3.46 -6.24 -12.39
C LEU A 265 -4.32 -5.02 -12.08
N TRP A 266 -4.31 -4.58 -10.83
CA TRP A 266 -4.93 -3.32 -10.43
C TRP A 266 -4.03 -2.15 -10.75
N VAL A 267 -4.62 -0.98 -10.91
CA VAL A 267 -3.89 0.25 -11.22
C VAL A 267 -4.01 1.27 -10.10
N THR A 268 -2.93 2.00 -9.82
CA THR A 268 -2.95 3.18 -8.93
C THR A 268 -2.23 4.35 -9.58
N PRO A 269 -2.90 5.49 -9.83
CA PRO A 269 -2.27 6.66 -10.43
C PRO A 269 -1.60 7.56 -9.39
N GLU A 270 -0.42 8.09 -9.74
CA GLU A 270 0.27 9.16 -9.00
C GLU A 270 0.49 10.43 -9.84
N ASN A 271 1.08 11.50 -9.30
CA ASN A 271 1.48 12.69 -10.08
C ASN A 271 0.35 13.41 -10.85
N ILE A 272 -0.89 13.35 -10.33
CA ILE A 272 -2.08 13.93 -10.96
C ILE A 272 -2.02 15.47 -11.01
N ILE A 273 -1.53 16.14 -9.96
CA ILE A 273 -1.41 17.59 -9.92
C ILE A 273 0.05 18.05 -9.76
N LYS A 274 0.34 19.29 -10.19
CA LYS A 274 1.68 19.88 -10.09
C LYS A 274 1.70 21.02 -9.08
N THR A 275 2.13 20.72 -7.86
CA THR A 275 2.25 21.67 -6.75
C THR A 275 3.63 22.31 -6.60
N GLY A 276 4.66 21.85 -7.35
CA GLY A 276 6.04 22.37 -7.28
C GLY A 276 7.10 21.29 -7.51
N ARG A 277 8.35 21.54 -7.07
CA ARG A 277 9.43 20.53 -7.04
C ARG A 277 9.72 20.09 -5.60
N TRP A 278 10.10 18.82 -5.44
CA TRP A 278 10.55 18.24 -4.17
C TRP A 278 11.74 18.98 -3.57
N ASN A 279 11.73 19.18 -2.25
CA ASN A 279 12.84 19.67 -1.43
C ASN A 279 13.49 20.97 -1.98
N LYS A 280 12.67 21.89 -2.52
CA LYS A 280 13.13 23.11 -3.19
C LYS A 280 13.23 24.31 -2.22
N ARG A 281 14.28 25.13 -2.41
CA ARG A 281 14.45 26.46 -1.79
C ARG A 281 13.85 27.56 -2.68
N PHE A 282 13.26 28.59 -2.08
CA PHE A 282 12.69 29.77 -2.79
C PHE A 282 13.41 31.03 -2.30
N ALA A 283 14.46 31.47 -2.99
CA ALA A 283 15.36 32.50 -2.46
C ALA A 283 14.64 33.83 -2.09
N ASP A 284 13.67 34.23 -2.90
CA ASP A 284 12.87 35.45 -2.81
C ASP A 284 11.74 35.39 -1.76
N GLY A 285 11.59 34.31 -1.00
CA GLY A 285 10.46 34.19 -0.08
C GLY A 285 9.19 33.66 -0.72
N ILE A 286 9.12 33.51 -2.05
CA ILE A 286 7.85 33.30 -2.76
C ILE A 286 7.84 31.92 -3.42
N ARG A 287 6.86 31.10 -3.02
CA ARG A 287 6.68 29.78 -3.63
C ARG A 287 6.09 29.93 -5.03
N ASN A 288 6.68 29.25 -6.01
CA ASN A 288 6.13 29.08 -7.35
C ASN A 288 5.89 27.57 -7.68
N PRO A 289 4.63 27.13 -7.84
CA PRO A 289 3.39 27.91 -7.67
C PRO A 289 3.04 28.15 -6.18
N CYS A 290 2.38 29.27 -5.89
CA CYS A 290 1.82 29.57 -4.58
C CYS A 290 0.56 28.73 -4.34
N LEU A 291 0.51 27.95 -3.25
CA LEU A 291 -0.62 27.05 -2.96
C LEU A 291 -1.87 27.78 -2.46
N SER A 292 -1.73 29.05 -2.08
CA SER A 292 -2.84 29.95 -1.72
C SER A 292 -3.38 30.76 -2.90
N ASN A 293 -2.71 30.73 -4.07
CA ASN A 293 -3.20 31.44 -5.25
C ASN A 293 -4.51 30.79 -5.76
N PRO A 294 -5.64 31.54 -5.84
CA PRO A 294 -6.91 31.02 -6.32
C PRO A 294 -6.84 30.39 -7.72
N ALA A 295 -6.05 30.95 -8.64
CA ALA A 295 -5.89 30.41 -9.99
C ALA A 295 -5.24 29.01 -9.98
N VAL A 296 -4.22 28.81 -9.13
CA VAL A 296 -3.56 27.50 -8.94
C VAL A 296 -4.53 26.49 -8.33
N ARG A 297 -5.35 26.92 -7.36
CA ARG A 297 -6.38 26.07 -6.74
C ARG A 297 -7.42 25.62 -7.78
N THR A 298 -7.91 26.54 -8.61
CA THR A 298 -8.86 26.24 -9.69
C THR A 298 -8.25 25.29 -10.72
N GLN A 299 -7.02 25.54 -11.16
CA GLN A 299 -6.31 24.66 -12.09
C GLN A 299 -6.15 23.24 -11.52
N ASN A 300 -5.67 23.10 -10.29
CA ASN A 300 -5.49 21.79 -9.66
C ASN A 300 -6.81 21.04 -9.52
N ARG A 301 -7.91 21.74 -9.18
CA ARG A 301 -9.24 21.13 -9.11
C ARG A 301 -9.70 20.63 -10.50
N GLN A 302 -9.52 21.43 -11.55
CA GLN A 302 -9.89 21.05 -12.91
C GLN A 302 -9.10 19.82 -13.39
N VAL A 303 -7.78 19.83 -13.20
CA VAL A 303 -6.90 18.69 -13.55
C VAL A 303 -7.30 17.43 -12.78
N ALA A 304 -7.48 17.52 -11.46
CA ALA A 304 -7.88 16.37 -10.65
C ALA A 304 -9.25 15.82 -11.07
N SER A 305 -10.22 16.69 -11.31
CA SER A 305 -11.57 16.27 -11.72
C SER A 305 -11.57 15.59 -13.10
N ALA A 306 -10.86 16.18 -14.07
CA ALA A 306 -10.72 15.61 -15.42
C ALA A 306 -10.01 14.25 -15.38
N PHE A 307 -8.93 14.15 -14.60
CA PHE A 307 -8.20 12.90 -14.42
C PHE A 307 -9.09 11.82 -13.78
N ALA A 308 -9.80 12.14 -12.69
CA ALA A 308 -10.73 11.21 -12.05
C ALA A 308 -11.83 10.73 -13.02
N GLY A 309 -12.37 11.64 -13.85
CA GLY A 309 -13.40 11.31 -14.85
C GLY A 309 -12.92 10.32 -15.89
N ALA A 310 -11.68 10.49 -16.40
CA ALA A 310 -11.09 9.56 -17.35
C ALA A 310 -10.68 8.21 -16.70
N PHE A 311 -10.25 8.24 -15.44
CA PHE A 311 -9.56 7.12 -14.82
C PHE A 311 -10.46 6.22 -13.96
N ARG A 312 -11.62 6.70 -13.50
CA ARG A 312 -12.54 5.92 -12.64
C ARG A 312 -13.00 4.59 -13.27
N ARG A 313 -13.02 4.51 -14.60
CA ARG A 313 -13.37 3.30 -15.35
C ARG A 313 -12.45 2.11 -15.10
N PHE A 314 -11.24 2.35 -14.57
CA PHE A 314 -10.26 1.31 -14.26
C PHE A 314 -10.31 0.82 -12.80
N GLY A 315 -11.22 1.34 -11.97
CA GLY A 315 -11.36 0.93 -10.58
C GLY A 315 -10.07 1.13 -9.78
N ALA A 316 -9.47 2.32 -9.85
CA ALA A 316 -8.17 2.57 -9.25
C ALA A 316 -8.09 2.13 -7.78
N LEU A 317 -6.98 1.47 -7.39
CA LEU A 317 -6.73 1.12 -6.00
C LEU A 317 -6.69 2.36 -5.10
N GLY A 318 -6.17 3.47 -5.62
CA GLY A 318 -6.20 4.75 -4.94
C GLY A 318 -5.51 5.83 -5.77
N TYR A 319 -5.93 7.08 -5.61
CA TYR A 319 -5.40 8.24 -6.33
C TYR A 319 -4.40 9.01 -5.48
N SER A 320 -3.26 9.36 -6.06
CA SER A 320 -2.25 10.17 -5.38
C SER A 320 -1.99 11.50 -6.09
N SER A 321 -2.00 12.59 -5.32
CA SER A 321 -1.82 13.97 -5.80
C SER A 321 -0.52 14.19 -6.55
N MET A 322 0.64 14.00 -5.90
CA MET A 322 1.97 14.16 -6.47
C MET A 322 2.96 13.18 -5.84
N GLY A 323 3.94 12.73 -6.62
CA GLY A 323 5.14 12.00 -6.19
C GLY A 323 6.27 12.93 -5.73
N LYS A 324 6.97 12.55 -4.66
CA LYS A 324 8.06 13.33 -4.02
C LYS A 324 7.57 14.70 -3.55
N HIS A 325 6.69 14.68 -2.56
CA HIS A 325 5.93 15.83 -2.09
C HIS A 325 6.66 16.61 -0.97
N SER A 326 6.64 17.94 -1.00
CA SER A 326 7.14 18.81 0.09
C SER A 326 6.66 20.25 -0.05
N LEU A 327 6.46 20.95 1.08
CA LEU A 327 6.17 22.38 1.07
C LEU A 327 7.39 23.24 0.72
N CYS A 328 8.59 22.83 1.13
CA CYS A 328 9.86 23.43 0.72
C CYS A 328 11.01 22.50 1.13
N THR A 329 12.27 22.98 1.07
CA THR A 329 13.43 22.19 1.53
C THR A 329 13.35 21.90 3.02
N ALA A 330 13.76 20.70 3.41
CA ALA A 330 13.77 20.24 4.80
C ALA A 330 14.96 20.75 5.64
N ARG A 331 15.69 21.74 5.11
CA ARG A 331 16.88 22.35 5.72
C ARG A 331 16.55 23.71 6.35
N PRO A 332 17.40 24.26 7.23
CA PRO A 332 17.29 25.61 7.82
C PRO A 332 17.53 26.76 6.81
N ASN A 333 17.06 26.58 5.59
CA ASN A 333 16.95 27.58 4.53
C ASN A 333 15.69 27.27 3.68
N GLY A 334 14.74 26.59 4.32
CA GLY A 334 13.48 26.10 3.80
C GLY A 334 12.43 27.16 3.76
N THR A 335 12.53 28.03 2.77
CA THR A 335 11.63 29.14 2.59
C THR A 335 10.16 28.72 2.45
N ALA A 336 9.30 29.29 3.29
CA ALA A 336 7.85 29.25 3.15
C ALA A 336 7.33 30.47 2.35
N CYS A 337 6.10 30.40 1.84
CA CYS A 337 5.59 31.40 0.89
C CYS A 337 5.16 32.71 1.59
N LEU A 338 5.79 33.81 1.21
CA LEU A 338 5.48 35.19 1.61
C LEU A 338 4.76 35.97 0.50
N GLY A 339 4.27 35.29 -0.52
CA GLY A 339 3.48 35.89 -1.60
C GLY A 339 2.16 36.48 -1.08
N PRO A 340 1.55 37.43 -1.81
CA PRO A 340 0.41 38.22 -1.33
C PRO A 340 -0.76 37.36 -0.83
N TYR A 341 -1.09 36.28 -1.54
CA TYR A 341 -2.17 35.37 -1.13
C TYR A 341 -1.88 34.63 0.17
N CYS A 342 -0.63 34.16 0.38
CA CYS A 342 -0.27 33.49 1.65
C CYS A 342 -0.21 34.49 2.80
N ARG A 343 0.21 35.74 2.57
CA ARG A 343 0.19 36.78 3.60
C ARG A 343 -1.22 37.11 4.07
N ALA A 344 -2.16 37.27 3.14
CA ALA A 344 -3.56 37.52 3.47
C ALA A 344 -4.17 36.36 4.30
N GLU A 345 -3.94 35.11 3.89
CA GLU A 345 -4.41 33.95 4.65
C GLU A 345 -3.72 33.80 6.01
N PHE A 346 -2.43 34.18 6.13
CA PHE A 346 -1.71 34.18 7.40
C PHE A 346 -2.27 35.23 8.36
N MET A 347 -2.54 36.45 7.86
CA MET A 347 -3.17 37.51 8.67
C MET A 347 -4.51 37.06 9.23
N ALA A 348 -5.37 36.49 8.37
CA ALA A 348 -6.66 35.95 8.78
C ALA A 348 -6.55 34.74 9.73
N HIS A 349 -5.43 34.02 9.73
CA HIS A 349 -5.15 32.98 10.72
C HIS A 349 -4.78 33.57 12.08
N LEU A 350 -3.91 34.59 12.11
CA LEU A 350 -3.51 35.27 13.34
C LEU A 350 -4.70 35.95 14.02
N GLN A 351 -5.54 36.66 13.27
CA GLN A 351 -6.76 37.31 13.78
C GLN A 351 -7.81 36.34 14.33
N ARG A 352 -7.71 35.04 14.00
CA ARG A 352 -8.55 33.99 14.61
C ARG A 352 -7.88 33.30 15.81
N THR A 353 -6.56 33.45 15.93
CA THR A 353 -5.76 32.80 16.97
C THR A 353 -5.58 33.74 18.17
N TYR A 354 -5.43 35.03 17.90
CA TYR A 354 -5.32 36.12 18.87
C TYR A 354 -6.51 37.05 18.67
N GLU A 355 -7.32 37.25 19.71
CA GLU A 355 -8.51 38.10 19.65
C GLU A 355 -8.09 39.56 19.46
N GLU A 356 -7.00 39.97 20.10
CA GLU A 356 -6.46 41.32 20.02
C GLU A 356 -4.98 41.35 19.60
N LEU A 357 -4.56 42.42 18.92
CA LEU A 357 -3.15 42.62 18.52
C LEU A 357 -2.21 42.65 19.74
N LYS A 358 -2.71 43.13 20.89
CA LYS A 358 -1.97 43.15 22.15
C LYS A 358 -1.57 41.75 22.62
N GLU A 359 -2.43 40.76 22.41
CA GLU A 359 -2.16 39.37 22.78
C GLU A 359 -1.06 38.79 21.89
N LEU A 360 -1.13 39.05 20.58
CA LEU A 360 -0.08 38.67 19.63
C LEU A 360 1.26 39.31 20.02
N ASN A 361 1.24 40.61 20.32
CA ASN A 361 2.44 41.35 20.73
C ASN A 361 3.08 40.76 22.00
N ALA A 362 2.26 40.45 23.01
CA ALA A 362 2.72 39.78 24.21
C ALA A 362 3.29 38.38 23.91
N GLN A 363 2.64 37.62 23.01
CA GLN A 363 3.06 36.28 22.65
C GLN A 363 4.35 36.26 21.82
N TRP A 364 4.56 37.24 20.95
CA TRP A 364 5.68 37.30 20.01
C TRP A 364 6.85 38.15 20.48
N ASP A 365 6.73 38.86 21.61
CA ASP A 365 7.71 39.86 22.06
C ASP A 365 7.88 40.97 21.00
N THR A 366 6.75 41.54 20.57
CA THR A 366 6.66 42.60 19.54
C THR A 366 5.81 43.78 20.01
N GLU A 367 5.91 44.90 19.29
CA GLU A 367 5.23 46.17 19.60
C GLU A 367 4.51 46.72 18.37
N TYR A 368 3.79 45.87 17.63
CA TYR A 368 3.04 46.31 16.45
C TYR A 368 1.87 47.22 16.86
N GLU A 369 1.70 48.34 16.17
CA GLU A 369 0.58 49.26 16.39
C GLU A 369 -0.66 48.86 15.60
N THR A 370 -0.45 48.25 14.43
CA THR A 370 -1.52 47.82 13.53
C THR A 370 -1.26 46.42 12.97
N TRP A 371 -2.34 45.73 12.56
CA TRP A 371 -2.23 44.42 11.93
C TRP A 371 -1.41 44.45 10.63
N ASP A 372 -1.38 45.56 9.89
CA ASP A 372 -0.64 45.68 8.63
C ASP A 372 0.89 45.61 8.81
N GLU A 373 1.38 45.90 10.03
CA GLU A 373 2.80 45.79 10.37
C GLU A 373 3.24 44.35 10.64
N VAL A 374 2.28 43.48 10.98
CA VAL A 374 2.54 42.09 11.36
C VAL A 374 3.04 41.31 10.14
N LYS A 375 4.26 40.77 10.26
CA LYS A 375 4.92 40.03 9.17
C LYS A 375 5.25 38.62 9.61
N ALA A 376 5.10 37.64 8.72
CA ALA A 376 5.75 36.35 8.90
C ALA A 376 7.28 36.49 8.95
N LEU A 377 7.97 35.52 9.56
CA LEU A 377 9.44 35.52 9.64
C LEU A 377 10.03 34.18 9.23
N ARG A 378 10.95 34.18 8.26
CA ARG A 378 11.67 32.99 7.83
C ARG A 378 12.90 32.72 8.69
N TRP A 379 13.37 31.48 8.65
CA TRP A 379 14.62 31.10 9.31
C TRP A 379 15.79 31.95 8.82
N GLU A 380 15.95 32.07 7.51
CA GLU A 380 17.01 32.84 6.86
C GLU A 380 16.88 34.37 6.98
N ASP A 381 15.74 34.88 7.47
CA ASP A 381 15.47 36.31 7.64
C ASP A 381 15.63 36.77 9.11
N GLY A 382 16.26 35.95 9.96
CA GLY A 382 16.56 36.32 11.36
C GLY A 382 15.68 35.65 12.41
N ALA A 383 14.80 34.69 12.06
CA ALA A 383 14.08 33.93 13.09
C ALA A 383 15.01 33.16 14.03
N ALA A 384 16.19 32.76 13.53
CA ALA A 384 17.20 32.06 14.31
C ALA A 384 17.80 32.92 15.46
N ASP A 385 17.75 34.25 15.31
CA ASP A 385 18.36 35.21 16.22
C ASP A 385 17.39 35.76 17.29
N LEU A 386 16.09 35.45 17.17
CA LEU A 386 15.10 35.84 18.17
C LEU A 386 15.48 35.29 19.55
N LYS A 387 14.91 35.85 20.62
CA LYS A 387 14.93 35.21 21.96
C LYS A 387 13.69 34.35 22.19
N ASN A 388 12.59 34.70 21.51
CA ASN A 388 11.31 34.00 21.51
C ASN A 388 10.99 33.54 20.07
N PRO A 389 10.89 32.23 19.78
CA PRO A 389 10.63 31.72 18.44
C PRO A 389 9.14 31.70 18.06
N ALA A 390 8.22 32.18 18.90
CA ALA A 390 6.77 32.07 18.68
C ALA A 390 6.32 32.51 17.28
N ARG A 391 6.78 33.69 16.84
CA ARG A 391 6.52 34.23 15.50
C ARG A 391 6.91 33.28 14.36
N TRP A 392 8.02 32.57 14.52
CA TRP A 392 8.48 31.60 13.53
C TRP A 392 7.65 30.31 13.61
N ILE A 393 7.40 29.80 14.81
CA ILE A 393 6.62 28.57 15.02
C ILE A 393 5.20 28.72 14.45
N ASP A 394 4.50 29.82 14.76
CA ASP A 394 3.15 30.10 14.24
C ASP A 394 3.14 30.14 12.71
N PHE A 395 4.10 30.84 12.10
CA PHE A 395 4.19 30.90 10.66
C PHE A 395 4.45 29.51 10.04
N ARG A 396 5.28 28.69 10.68
CA ARG A 396 5.56 27.33 10.22
C ARG A 396 4.35 26.40 10.34
N LEU A 397 3.61 26.46 11.44
CA LEU A 397 2.39 25.69 11.65
C LEU A 397 1.29 26.09 10.64
N PHE A 398 1.09 27.39 10.42
CA PHE A 398 0.17 27.90 9.39
C PHE A 398 0.54 27.38 7.99
N MET A 399 1.83 27.38 7.65
CA MET A 399 2.29 26.93 6.34
C MET A 399 2.09 25.42 6.13
N GLU A 400 2.13 24.61 7.19
CA GLU A 400 1.67 23.21 7.15
C GLU A 400 0.16 23.10 6.87
N ASP A 401 -0.66 24.04 7.35
CA ASP A 401 -2.10 24.09 7.05
C ASP A 401 -2.38 24.50 5.61
N VAL A 402 -1.63 25.46 5.06
CA VAL A 402 -1.71 25.80 3.63
C VAL A 402 -1.46 24.55 2.76
N TYR A 403 -0.47 23.75 3.15
CA TYR A 403 -0.12 22.52 2.46
C TYR A 403 -1.16 21.42 2.63
N THR A 404 -1.61 21.17 3.86
CA THR A 404 -2.67 20.19 4.16
C THR A 404 -3.97 20.56 3.44
N GLY A 405 -4.33 21.85 3.41
CA GLY A 405 -5.51 22.33 2.70
C GLY A 405 -5.41 22.14 1.19
N MET A 406 -4.21 22.18 0.59
CA MET A 406 -4.03 21.81 -0.81
C MET A 406 -4.38 20.33 -1.03
N GLN A 407 -3.92 19.44 -0.16
CA GLN A 407 -4.23 18.02 -0.24
C GLN A 407 -5.74 17.75 -0.01
N SER A 408 -6.39 18.48 0.91
CA SER A 408 -7.84 18.37 1.13
C SER A 408 -8.62 18.69 -0.14
N ARG A 409 -8.30 19.82 -0.78
CA ARG A 409 -8.93 20.23 -2.04
C ARG A 409 -8.71 19.23 -3.17
N PHE A 410 -7.55 18.59 -3.23
CA PHE A 410 -7.30 17.49 -4.18
C PHE A 410 -8.22 16.30 -3.88
N ASN A 411 -8.26 15.84 -2.63
CA ASN A 411 -9.10 14.72 -2.21
C ASN A 411 -10.58 14.98 -2.53
N GLU A 412 -11.07 16.19 -2.24
CA GLU A 412 -12.43 16.64 -2.56
C GLU A 412 -12.71 16.66 -4.07
N ALA A 413 -11.76 17.14 -4.88
CA ALA A 413 -11.92 17.21 -6.33
C ALA A 413 -12.07 15.82 -6.96
N ILE A 414 -11.27 14.84 -6.50
CA ILE A 414 -11.40 13.44 -6.94
C ILE A 414 -12.75 12.86 -6.48
N ARG A 415 -13.10 13.00 -5.19
CA ARG A 415 -14.33 12.42 -4.61
C ARG A 415 -15.61 13.01 -5.20
N ARG A 416 -15.60 14.25 -5.69
CA ARG A 416 -16.75 14.80 -6.42
C ARG A 416 -17.06 14.05 -7.72
N VAL A 417 -16.06 13.44 -8.36
CA VAL A 417 -16.23 12.69 -9.62
C VAL A 417 -16.31 11.18 -9.39
N HIS A 418 -15.66 10.69 -8.33
CA HIS A 418 -15.66 9.29 -7.90
C HIS A 418 -15.81 9.21 -6.36
N PRO A 419 -17.05 9.24 -5.84
CA PRO A 419 -17.32 9.33 -4.39
C PRO A 419 -16.64 8.27 -3.53
N GLU A 420 -16.58 7.03 -4.03
CA GLU A 420 -15.96 5.88 -3.35
C GLU A 420 -14.43 5.84 -3.50
N ALA A 421 -13.79 6.91 -4.02
CA ALA A 421 -12.34 6.94 -4.23
C ALA A 421 -11.55 6.87 -2.91
N TYR A 422 -10.55 6.00 -2.92
CA TYR A 422 -9.40 6.11 -2.03
C TYR A 422 -8.43 7.15 -2.58
N VAL A 423 -8.08 8.15 -1.78
CA VAL A 423 -7.36 9.36 -2.21
C VAL A 423 -6.33 9.80 -1.17
N GLY A 424 -5.21 10.32 -1.67
CA GLY A 424 -4.20 10.97 -0.85
C GLY A 424 -2.98 11.35 -1.66
N TYR A 425 -1.80 10.96 -1.19
CA TYR A 425 -0.51 11.48 -1.69
C TYR A 425 0.54 10.38 -1.82
N ASN A 426 1.57 10.63 -2.62
CA ASN A 426 2.66 9.69 -2.86
C ASN A 426 4.02 10.26 -2.39
N ARG A 427 4.53 9.73 -1.28
CA ARG A 427 5.83 10.03 -0.65
C ARG A 427 6.05 11.48 -0.23
N GLY A 428 6.47 11.67 1.03
CA GLY A 428 6.97 12.95 1.52
C GLY A 428 8.49 13.11 1.49
N VAL A 429 8.97 14.17 2.15
CA VAL A 429 10.37 14.26 2.61
C VAL A 429 10.68 13.08 3.54
N TYR A 430 11.90 12.56 3.49
CA TYR A 430 12.41 11.62 4.50
C TYR A 430 12.42 12.26 5.89
N GLY A 431 11.76 11.64 6.87
CA GLY A 431 11.70 12.18 8.23
C GLY A 431 10.55 13.18 8.44
N GLU A 432 10.26 13.45 9.71
CA GLU A 432 9.57 14.66 10.13
C GLU A 432 10.62 15.77 10.24
N SER A 433 10.32 16.95 9.72
CA SER A 433 11.24 18.09 9.73
C SER A 433 10.46 19.38 9.97
N PRO A 434 10.97 20.30 10.82
CA PRO A 434 10.32 21.58 11.06
C PRO A 434 10.30 22.50 9.83
N PHE A 435 11.12 22.20 8.81
CA PHE A 435 11.24 23.01 7.60
C PHE A 435 10.51 22.40 6.40
N GLY A 436 10.38 21.07 6.30
CA GLY A 436 9.78 20.42 5.12
C GLY A 436 8.28 20.69 4.92
N GLY A 437 7.59 21.11 5.98
CA GLY A 437 6.15 21.41 6.01
C GLY A 437 5.27 20.19 5.73
N PHE A 438 5.77 18.99 6.04
CA PHE A 438 5.13 17.72 5.74
C PHE A 438 4.61 17.06 7.03
N ASN A 439 3.45 17.53 7.50
CA ASN A 439 2.83 17.03 8.72
C ASN A 439 1.98 15.79 8.44
N ARG A 440 2.56 14.60 8.67
CA ARG A 440 1.88 13.33 8.40
C ARG A 440 0.60 13.11 9.20
N ALA A 441 0.54 13.61 10.42
CA ALA A 441 -0.66 13.47 11.23
C ALA A 441 -1.86 14.23 10.65
N LYS A 442 -1.62 15.47 10.20
CA LYS A 442 -2.65 16.25 9.51
C LYS A 442 -3.03 15.62 8.16
N LEU A 443 -2.05 15.22 7.36
CA LEU A 443 -2.28 14.61 6.05
C LEU A 443 -3.04 13.28 6.13
N GLY A 444 -2.73 12.45 7.13
CA GLY A 444 -3.38 11.17 7.36
C GLY A 444 -4.86 11.32 7.70
N ARG A 445 -5.25 12.36 8.44
CA ARG A 445 -6.65 12.57 8.83
C ARG A 445 -7.57 13.03 7.69
N ILE A 446 -7.01 13.61 6.64
CA ILE A 446 -7.79 14.08 5.47
C ILE A 446 -7.73 13.11 4.29
N SER A 447 -6.86 12.10 4.34
CA SER A 447 -6.60 11.14 3.26
C SER A 447 -6.91 9.72 3.73
N ASN A 448 -7.25 8.82 2.81
CA ASN A 448 -7.45 7.40 3.11
C ASN A 448 -6.55 6.48 2.27
N PHE A 449 -5.59 7.05 1.52
CA PHE A 449 -4.63 6.31 0.72
C PHE A 449 -3.27 7.00 0.69
N SER A 450 -2.17 6.23 0.79
CA SER A 450 -0.84 6.76 0.49
C SER A 450 0.14 5.66 0.12
N ILE A 451 1.19 6.04 -0.60
CA ILE A 451 2.38 5.21 -0.76
C ILE A 451 3.57 6.01 -0.24
N GLU A 452 4.24 5.51 0.79
CA GLU A 452 5.24 6.27 1.54
C GLU A 452 6.66 5.73 1.42
N HIS A 453 7.64 6.56 1.79
CA HIS A 453 8.99 6.05 1.99
C HIS A 453 9.11 5.37 3.36
N GLN A 454 9.57 4.12 3.37
CA GLN A 454 10.04 3.44 4.57
C GLN A 454 11.57 3.21 4.45
N PRO A 455 12.39 4.21 4.78
CA PRO A 455 13.84 4.06 4.73
C PRO A 455 14.32 3.20 5.91
N SER A 456 14.57 1.90 5.70
CA SER A 456 15.01 0.99 6.77
C SER A 456 16.38 1.32 7.33
N TRP A 457 17.33 1.85 6.53
CA TRP A 457 18.63 2.28 7.05
C TRP A 457 18.55 3.53 7.93
N LEU A 458 17.44 4.30 7.83
CA LEU A 458 17.21 5.43 8.73
C LEU A 458 16.86 4.94 10.13
N GLU A 459 16.32 3.73 10.29
CA GLU A 459 16.25 3.08 11.61
C GLU A 459 17.65 2.88 12.19
N ASP A 460 18.64 2.43 11.39
CA ASP A 460 20.03 2.28 11.87
C ASP A 460 20.70 3.62 12.21
N LYS A 461 20.18 4.72 11.65
CA LYS A 461 20.61 6.11 11.90
C LYS A 461 19.69 6.85 12.87
N SER A 462 18.93 6.12 13.69
CA SER A 462 18.08 6.65 14.77
C SER A 462 17.05 7.70 14.34
N VAL A 463 16.64 7.66 13.08
CA VAL A 463 15.48 8.40 12.60
C VAL A 463 14.30 7.46 12.76
N SER A 464 13.46 7.73 13.76
CA SER A 464 12.17 7.05 13.91
C SER A 464 11.44 7.06 12.57
N THR A 465 10.95 5.91 12.14
CA THR A 465 10.16 5.78 10.93
C THR A 465 8.99 6.77 10.96
N THR A 466 8.94 7.66 9.98
CA THR A 466 7.85 8.63 9.77
C THR A 466 6.48 7.98 9.66
N MET A 467 6.46 6.70 9.30
CA MET A 467 5.27 5.89 9.15
C MET A 467 4.46 5.80 10.43
N GLU A 468 5.09 5.64 11.60
CA GLU A 468 4.33 5.41 12.84
C GLU A 468 3.43 6.60 13.17
N LEU A 469 3.91 7.83 12.96
CA LEU A 469 3.11 9.02 13.18
C LEU A 469 1.89 9.03 12.26
N LEU A 470 2.10 8.67 10.98
CA LEU A 470 1.03 8.61 10.00
C LEU A 470 -0.02 7.54 10.36
N LEU A 471 0.45 6.32 10.59
CA LEU A 471 -0.40 5.14 10.79
C LEU A 471 -1.21 5.24 12.08
N ASP A 472 -0.60 5.73 13.16
CA ASP A 472 -1.27 5.75 14.44
C ASP A 472 -2.24 6.94 14.59
N SER A 473 -2.02 8.03 13.86
CA SER A 473 -2.93 9.19 13.82
C SER A 473 -4.03 9.08 12.77
N ALA A 474 -3.93 8.11 11.85
CA ALA A 474 -4.89 7.82 10.79
C ALA A 474 -4.99 6.30 10.51
N PRO A 475 -5.55 5.51 11.45
CA PRO A 475 -5.57 4.05 11.38
C PRO A 475 -6.37 3.50 10.18
N ASP A 476 -7.33 4.27 9.65
CA ASP A 476 -8.13 3.86 8.49
C ASP A 476 -7.40 4.04 7.15
N MET A 477 -6.26 4.73 7.15
CA MET A 477 -5.51 5.01 5.94
C MET A 477 -4.94 3.73 5.34
N LYS A 478 -5.09 3.56 4.02
CA LYS A 478 -4.57 2.42 3.27
C LYS A 478 -3.17 2.76 2.77
N VAL A 479 -2.15 2.25 3.45
CA VAL A 479 -0.77 2.68 3.21
C VAL A 479 0.10 1.56 2.65
N GLY A 480 0.70 1.84 1.51
CA GLY A 480 1.80 1.07 0.92
C GLY A 480 3.12 1.79 1.12
N TYR A 481 4.23 1.15 0.76
CA TYR A 481 5.55 1.76 0.97
C TYR A 481 6.58 1.32 -0.05
N TYR A 482 7.57 2.14 -0.33
CA TYR A 482 8.58 1.78 -1.31
C TYR A 482 9.68 0.88 -0.80
N THR A 483 10.04 -0.09 -1.64
CA THR A 483 11.18 -0.98 -1.43
C THR A 483 11.90 -1.25 -2.76
N GLY A 484 13.13 -1.75 -2.69
CA GLY A 484 13.91 -2.20 -3.84
C GLY A 484 14.99 -1.23 -4.33
N TYR A 485 15.24 -0.14 -3.61
CA TYR A 485 16.28 0.82 -3.98
C TYR A 485 17.64 0.36 -3.48
N LYS A 486 18.62 0.25 -4.38
CA LYS A 486 19.99 -0.22 -4.09
C LYS A 486 20.65 0.47 -2.88
N TYR A 487 20.58 1.80 -2.79
CA TYR A 487 21.18 2.56 -1.68
C TYR A 487 20.39 2.50 -0.36
N MET A 488 19.17 1.96 -0.38
CA MET A 488 18.26 1.88 0.75
C MET A 488 18.16 0.46 1.33
N ASP A 489 18.25 -0.54 0.44
CA ASP A 489 17.76 -1.90 0.65
C ASP A 489 18.81 -2.96 0.24
N PHE A 490 20.11 -2.63 0.32
CA PHE A 490 21.21 -3.44 -0.21
C PHE A 490 21.31 -4.85 0.39
N GLU A 491 20.73 -5.07 1.57
CA GLU A 491 20.74 -6.35 2.30
C GLU A 491 19.40 -7.11 2.09
N PRO A 492 19.42 -8.38 1.66
CA PRO A 492 18.21 -9.19 1.49
C PRO A 492 17.27 -9.22 2.70
N ASP A 493 17.83 -9.25 3.92
CA ASP A 493 17.08 -9.25 5.18
C ASP A 493 16.18 -8.00 5.36
N ARG A 494 16.49 -6.89 4.67
CA ARG A 494 15.65 -5.68 4.71
C ARG A 494 14.35 -5.84 3.94
N TYR A 495 14.29 -6.73 2.93
CA TYR A 495 13.04 -7.04 2.25
C TYR A 495 12.08 -7.77 3.20
N TRP A 496 12.60 -8.74 3.95
CA TRP A 496 11.89 -9.42 5.04
C TRP A 496 11.41 -8.44 6.10
N PHE A 497 12.34 -7.65 6.67
CA PHE A 497 12.01 -6.73 7.74
C PHE A 497 10.91 -5.75 7.35
N LYS A 498 11.02 -5.11 6.17
CA LYS A 498 10.02 -4.12 5.76
C LYS A 498 8.64 -4.72 5.52
N ALA A 499 8.57 -5.84 4.80
CA ALA A 499 7.31 -6.54 4.52
C ALA A 499 6.56 -6.90 5.80
N TRP A 500 7.27 -7.52 6.74
CA TRP A 500 6.67 -7.98 7.98
C TRP A 500 6.43 -6.87 8.99
N TRP A 501 7.30 -5.85 9.05
CA TRP A 501 7.09 -4.69 9.91
C TRP A 501 5.82 -3.92 9.52
N MET A 502 5.58 -3.74 8.22
CA MET A 502 4.37 -3.07 7.72
C MET A 502 3.13 -3.93 7.93
N ALA A 503 3.22 -5.24 7.65
CA ALA A 503 2.11 -6.16 7.91
C ALA A 503 1.72 -6.22 9.39
N CYS A 504 2.69 -6.30 10.31
CA CYS A 504 2.45 -6.27 11.76
C CYS A 504 1.82 -4.94 12.24
N ARG A 505 2.03 -3.85 11.52
CA ARG A 505 1.34 -2.57 11.80
C ARG A 505 -0.01 -2.45 11.08
N GLN A 506 -0.54 -3.57 10.59
CA GLN A 506 -1.82 -3.68 9.89
C GLN A 506 -1.87 -2.83 8.62
N GLN A 507 -0.74 -2.69 7.93
CA GLN A 507 -0.62 -1.98 6.67
C GLN A 507 -0.37 -2.91 5.50
N TYR A 508 -0.45 -2.36 4.29
CA TYR A 508 -0.40 -3.10 3.04
C TYR A 508 1.05 -3.30 2.55
N GLY A 509 1.18 -4.05 1.45
CA GLY A 509 2.45 -4.54 0.96
C GLY A 509 3.34 -3.50 0.30
N PRO A 510 4.58 -3.92 -0.03
CA PRO A 510 5.56 -3.06 -0.68
C PRO A 510 5.13 -2.64 -2.08
N PHE A 511 5.61 -1.46 -2.49
CA PHE A 511 5.71 -0.99 -3.85
C PHE A 511 7.15 -1.10 -4.33
N PHE A 512 7.44 -2.10 -5.17
CA PHE A 512 8.79 -2.33 -5.68
C PHE A 512 9.18 -1.29 -6.73
N TYR A 513 10.34 -0.66 -6.51
CA TYR A 513 10.97 0.27 -7.45
C TYR A 513 12.26 -0.33 -8.03
N THR A 514 12.40 -0.57 -9.32
CA THR A 514 11.33 -0.70 -10.33
C THR A 514 11.35 -2.12 -10.88
N VAL A 515 10.18 -2.72 -11.11
CA VAL A 515 10.14 -4.14 -11.52
C VAL A 515 10.68 -4.30 -12.94
N ASN A 516 10.32 -3.38 -13.83
CA ASN A 516 10.91 -3.21 -15.16
C ASN A 516 11.19 -1.72 -15.38
N ASN A 517 12.13 -1.34 -16.24
CA ASN A 517 12.41 0.06 -16.56
C ASN A 517 12.30 0.30 -18.07
N ASP A 518 11.69 1.42 -18.47
CA ASP A 518 11.72 1.86 -19.86
C ASP A 518 13.17 2.17 -20.23
N ALA A 519 13.63 1.69 -21.39
CA ALA A 519 15.00 1.80 -21.88
C ALA A 519 15.56 3.25 -21.99
N SER A 520 14.78 4.27 -21.62
CA SER A 520 15.17 5.69 -21.65
C SER A 520 16.07 6.13 -20.49
N THR A 521 16.29 5.29 -19.48
CA THR A 521 17.32 5.53 -18.45
C THR A 521 18.32 4.39 -18.40
N PHE A 522 19.43 4.54 -19.14
CA PHE A 522 20.69 3.78 -19.00
C PHE A 522 21.33 3.87 -17.59
N ALA A 523 20.59 4.37 -16.59
CA ALA A 523 21.05 4.55 -15.23
C ALA A 523 20.99 3.21 -14.48
N ASP A 524 22.09 2.46 -14.58
CA ASP A 524 22.47 1.32 -13.73
C ASP A 524 21.42 0.19 -13.66
N TYR A 525 21.62 -0.88 -14.44
CA TYR A 525 20.83 -2.14 -14.42
C TYR A 525 20.54 -2.68 -13.01
N ALA A 526 21.31 -2.23 -12.01
CA ALA A 526 21.16 -2.57 -10.61
C ALA A 526 19.82 -2.14 -9.95
N TYR A 527 18.95 -1.36 -10.61
CA TYR A 527 17.62 -0.99 -10.08
C TYR A 527 16.46 -1.88 -10.52
N VAL A 528 16.62 -2.65 -11.61
CA VAL A 528 15.54 -3.40 -12.24
C VAL A 528 15.39 -4.80 -11.61
N LYS A 529 14.17 -5.32 -11.45
CA LYS A 529 13.92 -6.67 -10.87
C LYS A 529 13.65 -7.76 -11.91
N ILE A 530 13.26 -7.38 -13.12
CA ILE A 530 13.09 -8.25 -14.28
C ILE A 530 13.82 -7.58 -15.45
N HIS A 531 14.83 -8.25 -16.02
CA HIS A 531 15.61 -7.68 -17.12
C HIS A 531 14.71 -7.35 -18.32
N PRO A 532 15.00 -6.33 -19.16
CA PRO A 532 14.19 -6.02 -20.34
C PRO A 532 14.03 -7.19 -21.34
N SER A 533 14.93 -8.18 -21.31
CA SER A 533 14.77 -9.44 -22.06
C SER A 533 13.84 -10.46 -21.38
N LEU A 534 13.12 -10.06 -20.34
CA LEU A 534 12.25 -10.87 -19.47
C LEU A 534 12.96 -11.99 -18.70
N VAL A 535 14.29 -11.94 -18.59
CA VAL A 535 15.08 -12.91 -17.84
C VAL A 535 15.12 -12.50 -16.36
N ASP A 536 14.99 -13.50 -15.47
CA ASP A 536 15.18 -13.33 -14.03
C ASP A 536 16.64 -12.94 -13.75
N ASN A 537 16.84 -11.86 -13.00
CA ASN A 537 18.17 -11.36 -12.62
C ASN A 537 18.55 -11.70 -11.17
N GLY A 538 17.84 -12.63 -10.53
CA GLY A 538 18.07 -13.12 -9.17
C GLY A 538 17.27 -12.38 -8.09
N PHE A 539 16.50 -11.35 -8.43
CA PHE A 539 15.69 -10.60 -7.45
C PHE A 539 14.35 -11.28 -7.12
N SER A 540 13.89 -12.25 -7.90
CA SER A 540 12.62 -12.93 -7.68
C SER A 540 12.49 -13.54 -6.29
N SER A 541 13.55 -14.18 -5.76
CA SER A 541 13.53 -14.76 -4.40
C SER A 541 13.48 -13.69 -3.31
N TYR A 542 14.20 -12.57 -3.47
CA TYR A 542 14.13 -11.44 -2.54
C TYR A 542 12.76 -10.75 -2.50
N ILE A 543 11.94 -10.93 -3.53
CA ILE A 543 10.55 -10.47 -3.57
C ILE A 543 9.60 -11.55 -3.06
N GLY A 544 9.66 -12.75 -3.63
CA GLY A 544 8.71 -13.82 -3.41
C GLY A 544 8.80 -14.42 -2.00
N GLU A 545 10.00 -14.63 -1.46
CA GLU A 545 10.14 -15.30 -0.16
C GLU A 545 9.52 -14.47 1.00
N PRO A 546 9.82 -13.16 1.15
CA PRO A 546 9.18 -12.35 2.20
C PRO A 546 7.66 -12.25 2.08
N LEU A 547 7.13 -12.32 0.86
CA LEU A 547 5.72 -12.11 0.57
C LEU A 547 4.89 -13.38 0.61
N LYS A 548 5.50 -14.55 0.46
CA LYS A 548 4.83 -15.84 0.27
C LYS A 548 3.67 -16.04 1.24
N ASP A 549 3.89 -15.94 2.55
CA ASP A 549 2.82 -16.18 3.53
C ASP A 549 1.86 -14.99 3.65
N LEU A 550 2.36 -13.77 3.43
CA LEU A 550 1.57 -12.54 3.49
C LEU A 550 0.48 -12.53 2.42
N VAL A 551 0.80 -12.85 1.17
CA VAL A 551 -0.18 -12.90 0.06
C VAL A 551 -1.10 -14.14 0.15
N HIS A 552 -0.67 -15.21 0.82
CA HIS A 552 -1.43 -16.45 0.96
C HIS A 552 -2.29 -16.56 2.23
N GLY A 553 -2.45 -15.48 2.99
CA GLY A 553 -3.47 -15.41 4.04
C GLY A 553 -3.06 -14.60 5.26
N ILE A 554 -1.77 -14.54 5.58
CA ILE A 554 -1.28 -13.84 6.78
C ILE A 554 -1.48 -12.32 6.66
N GLY A 555 -1.31 -11.74 5.48
CA GLY A 555 -1.63 -10.34 5.25
C GLY A 555 -3.12 -10.05 5.50
N LYS A 556 -4.01 -10.95 5.08
CA LYS A 556 -5.45 -10.82 5.39
C LYS A 556 -5.75 -11.00 6.88
N LEU A 557 -5.02 -11.88 7.57
CA LEU A 557 -5.11 -12.02 9.03
C LEU A 557 -4.82 -10.68 9.71
N PHE A 558 -3.68 -10.04 9.38
CA PHE A 558 -3.32 -8.75 9.99
C PHE A 558 -4.34 -7.63 9.73
N LEU A 559 -4.98 -7.62 8.56
CA LEU A 559 -6.07 -6.67 8.25
C LEU A 559 -7.36 -6.92 9.05
N ASN A 560 -7.50 -8.06 9.74
CA ASN A 560 -8.75 -8.51 10.37
C ASN A 560 -8.64 -8.85 11.87
N VAL A 561 -7.49 -8.55 12.48
CA VAL A 561 -7.27 -8.66 13.93
C VAL A 561 -7.27 -7.26 14.57
N GLN A 562 -7.42 -7.18 15.89
CA GLN A 562 -7.25 -5.94 16.65
C GLN A 562 -5.86 -5.94 17.28
N ARG A 563 -5.03 -4.92 17.04
CA ARG A 563 -3.71 -4.77 17.66
C ARG A 563 -3.86 -4.21 19.07
N ASP A 564 -3.34 -4.94 20.06
CA ASP A 564 -3.43 -4.60 21.49
C ASP A 564 -2.15 -3.87 21.93
N VAL A 565 -2.28 -2.61 22.35
CA VAL A 565 -1.14 -1.74 22.69
C VAL A 565 -1.40 -1.00 24.00
N ASP A 566 -0.49 -1.11 24.95
CA ASP A 566 -0.62 -0.47 26.27
C ASP A 566 0.10 0.90 26.37
N ILE A 567 1.00 1.21 25.43
CA ILE A 567 1.89 2.38 25.47
C ILE A 567 1.60 3.32 24.29
N ALA A 568 1.43 4.61 24.59
CA ALA A 568 1.43 5.69 23.62
C ALA A 568 2.66 6.58 23.79
N VAL A 569 3.20 7.10 22.69
CA VAL A 569 4.27 8.11 22.68
C VAL A 569 3.76 9.37 21.99
N TYR A 570 3.60 10.44 22.76
CA TYR A 570 3.04 11.69 22.27
C TYR A 570 3.94 12.36 21.22
N HIS A 571 3.32 13.05 20.28
CA HIS A 571 3.96 13.88 19.26
C HIS A 571 3.38 15.29 19.29
N SER A 572 4.22 16.27 19.61
CA SER A 572 3.90 17.69 19.51
C SER A 572 4.66 18.31 18.32
N GLN A 573 3.91 18.85 17.36
CA GLN A 573 4.47 19.50 16.18
C GLN A 573 5.24 20.78 16.56
N ALA A 574 4.69 21.55 17.50
CA ALA A 574 5.35 22.72 18.08
C ALA A 574 6.66 22.34 18.79
N SER A 575 6.65 21.26 19.59
CA SER A 575 7.85 20.75 20.25
C SER A 575 8.96 20.38 19.27
N MET A 576 8.62 19.79 18.11
CA MET A 576 9.59 19.50 17.05
C MET A 576 10.27 20.78 16.54
N MET A 577 9.50 21.84 16.31
CA MET A 577 10.01 23.14 15.85
C MET A 577 10.85 23.81 16.94
N ARG A 578 10.32 23.92 18.17
CA ARG A 578 11.01 24.49 19.33
C ARG A 578 12.34 23.78 19.57
N ARG A 579 12.39 22.43 19.56
CA ARG A 579 13.65 21.68 19.73
C ARG A 579 14.70 22.00 18.66
N SER A 580 14.28 22.15 17.40
CA SER A 580 15.20 22.54 16.32
C SER A 580 15.77 23.93 16.55
N TYR A 581 14.95 24.85 17.02
CA TYR A 581 15.37 26.19 17.39
C TYR A 581 16.32 26.18 18.60
N GLU A 582 16.00 25.42 19.65
CA GLU A 582 16.85 25.28 20.84
C GLU A 582 18.23 24.68 20.54
N THR A 583 18.30 23.72 19.62
CA THR A 583 19.57 23.12 19.20
C THR A 583 20.48 24.14 18.52
N HIS A 584 19.89 25.11 17.82
CA HIS A 584 20.60 26.24 17.24
C HIS A 584 20.99 27.28 18.31
N ARG A 585 20.05 27.67 19.17
CA ARG A 585 20.25 28.74 20.17
C ARG A 585 21.18 28.36 21.31
N PHE A 586 21.15 27.10 21.72
CA PHE A 586 21.94 26.51 22.78
C PHE A 586 22.65 25.24 22.26
N PRO A 587 23.69 25.40 21.43
CA PRO A 587 24.40 24.26 20.87
C PRO A 587 25.05 23.45 21.98
N GLN A 588 24.92 22.12 21.88
CA GLN A 588 25.43 21.20 22.89
C GLN A 588 26.84 20.75 22.56
N LYS A 589 27.74 20.81 23.55
CA LYS A 589 29.11 20.29 23.43
C LYS A 589 29.13 18.76 23.48
N THR A 590 28.28 18.17 24.30
CA THR A 590 28.14 16.72 24.43
C THR A 590 27.07 16.23 23.46
N LYS A 591 27.39 15.21 22.66
CA LYS A 591 26.41 14.57 21.77
C LYS A 591 25.50 13.66 22.58
N LEU A 592 24.20 13.84 22.46
CA LEU A 592 23.21 12.89 22.96
C LEU A 592 23.41 11.52 22.28
N PRO A 593 23.09 10.41 22.98
CA PRO A 593 22.85 9.16 22.30
C PRO A 593 21.89 9.38 21.13
N LYS A 594 22.19 8.75 20.00
CA LYS A 594 21.39 8.96 18.79
C LYS A 594 19.98 8.36 18.95
N TRP A 595 19.83 7.33 19.79
CA TRP A 595 18.61 6.57 20.01
C TRP A 595 17.67 7.24 21.00
N ASP A 596 16.39 7.28 20.66
CA ASP A 596 15.34 7.78 21.55
C ASP A 596 14.60 6.62 22.25
N VAL A 597 13.73 6.98 23.21
CA VAL A 597 12.92 6.02 23.97
C VAL A 597 12.09 5.08 23.07
N ARG A 598 11.70 5.51 21.87
CA ARG A 598 10.92 4.69 20.94
C ARG A 598 11.73 3.50 20.44
N LYS A 599 13.00 3.71 20.11
CA LYS A 599 13.91 2.61 19.78
C LYS A 599 14.10 1.68 20.98
N LEU A 600 14.27 2.22 22.19
CA LEU A 600 14.44 1.40 23.39
C LEU A 600 13.21 0.55 23.71
N LEU A 601 11.98 1.09 23.55
CA LEU A 601 10.74 0.32 23.69
C LEU A 601 10.75 -0.93 22.81
N ARG A 602 11.17 -0.79 21.54
CA ARG A 602 11.28 -1.92 20.63
C ARG A 602 12.35 -2.91 21.07
N GLU A 603 13.47 -2.45 21.63
CA GLU A 603 14.50 -3.36 22.14
C GLU A 603 14.04 -4.12 23.37
N ILE A 604 13.16 -3.54 24.21
CA ILE A 604 12.55 -4.16 25.40
C ILE A 604 11.29 -4.97 25.13
N ASP A 605 11.14 -5.47 23.90
CA ASP A 605 10.05 -6.35 23.49
C ASP A 605 8.65 -5.68 23.60
N GLN A 606 8.60 -4.34 23.62
CA GLN A 606 7.35 -3.57 23.71
C GLN A 606 6.93 -2.98 22.37
N ASP A 607 5.63 -2.84 22.23
CA ASP A 607 4.99 -2.13 21.13
C ASP A 607 4.35 -0.82 21.60
N TYR A 608 4.23 0.14 20.69
CA TYR A 608 3.63 1.44 20.99
C TYR A 608 2.87 2.03 19.80
N ARG A 609 2.03 3.02 20.11
CA ARG A 609 1.40 3.91 19.13
C ARG A 609 1.82 5.36 19.32
N ARG A 610 1.89 6.13 18.25
CA ARG A 610 2.02 7.59 18.30
C ARG A 610 0.66 8.21 18.60
N LEU A 611 0.66 9.26 19.42
CA LEU A 611 -0.54 10.03 19.76
C LEU A 611 -0.29 11.51 19.44
N VAL A 612 -1.29 12.20 18.89
CA VAL A 612 -1.25 13.66 18.62
C VAL A 612 -2.34 14.41 19.36
N ALA A 613 -2.21 15.74 19.49
CA ALA A 613 -3.12 16.61 20.23
C ALA A 613 -4.60 16.30 20.02
N GLY A 614 -5.08 16.21 18.77
CA GLY A 614 -6.50 15.93 18.53
C GLY A 614 -7.00 14.59 19.06
N GLN A 615 -6.14 13.55 19.11
CA GLN A 615 -6.49 12.25 19.71
C GLN A 615 -6.50 12.34 21.24
N LEU A 616 -5.53 13.07 21.80
CA LEU A 616 -5.47 13.35 23.24
C LEU A 616 -6.72 14.09 23.71
N PHE A 617 -7.14 15.14 22.99
CA PHE A 617 -8.34 15.93 23.30
C PHE A 617 -9.63 15.13 23.12
N ALA A 618 -9.67 14.19 22.17
CA ALA A 618 -10.80 13.29 21.98
C ALA A 618 -10.87 12.15 23.03
N GLY A 619 -9.93 12.09 23.98
CA GLY A 619 -9.88 11.04 25.00
C GLY A 619 -9.38 9.68 24.49
N GLU A 620 -8.85 9.59 23.27
CA GLU A 620 -8.31 8.33 22.73
C GLU A 620 -7.12 7.80 23.56
N ALA A 621 -6.44 8.68 24.31
CA ALA A 621 -5.39 8.33 25.25
C ALA A 621 -5.84 7.28 26.30
N ASN A 622 -7.13 7.24 26.64
CA ASN A 622 -7.69 6.34 27.65
C ASN A 622 -7.67 4.86 27.22
N SER A 623 -7.39 4.58 25.95
CA SER A 623 -7.14 3.21 25.46
C SER A 623 -5.75 2.68 25.82
N PHE A 624 -4.87 3.53 26.34
CA PHE A 624 -3.52 3.18 26.78
C PHE A 624 -3.40 3.23 28.30
N LYS A 625 -2.40 2.53 28.84
CA LYS A 625 -2.06 2.59 30.26
C LYS A 625 -0.98 3.63 30.54
N VAL A 626 -0.05 3.82 29.61
CA VAL A 626 1.08 4.72 29.76
C VAL A 626 1.21 5.64 28.55
N LEU A 627 1.32 6.94 28.82
CA LEU A 627 1.61 7.97 27.83
C LEU A 627 3.01 8.56 28.08
N ILE A 628 3.89 8.44 27.09
CA ILE A 628 5.27 8.93 27.18
C ILE A 628 5.41 10.25 26.43
N LEU A 629 5.90 11.28 27.12
CA LEU A 629 6.18 12.60 26.58
C LEU A 629 7.67 12.74 26.23
N ALA A 630 8.07 12.03 25.17
CA ALA A 630 9.45 12.04 24.67
C ALA A 630 9.72 13.33 23.85
N ASP A 631 10.66 14.15 24.32
CA ASP A 631 11.05 15.42 23.67
C ASP A 631 9.90 16.43 23.47
N VAL A 632 8.89 16.40 24.36
CA VAL A 632 7.72 17.28 24.30
C VAL A 632 7.98 18.56 25.10
N VAL A 633 8.67 19.53 24.50
CA VAL A 633 9.06 20.79 25.17
C VAL A 633 7.97 21.85 25.21
N SER A 634 6.99 21.77 24.30
CA SER A 634 5.92 22.75 24.10
C SER A 634 4.57 22.09 24.35
N LEU A 635 3.83 22.59 25.35
CA LEU A 635 2.49 22.14 25.73
C LEU A 635 1.60 23.33 26.09
N GLY A 636 0.41 23.39 25.49
CA GLY A 636 -0.62 24.38 25.82
C GLY A 636 -1.56 23.92 26.93
N ASP A 637 -2.42 24.83 27.40
CA ASP A 637 -3.31 24.59 28.53
C ASP A 637 -4.29 23.42 28.28
N ALA A 638 -4.80 23.29 27.05
CA ALA A 638 -5.68 22.18 26.67
C ALA A 638 -4.96 20.82 26.72
N GLU A 639 -3.67 20.78 26.37
CA GLU A 639 -2.88 19.55 26.47
C GLU A 639 -2.63 19.17 27.92
N TRP A 640 -2.29 20.14 28.77
CA TRP A 640 -2.14 19.90 30.21
C TRP A 640 -3.41 19.37 30.86
N GLN A 641 -4.56 19.99 30.56
CA GLN A 641 -5.86 19.54 31.07
C GLN A 641 -6.18 18.10 30.62
N ALA A 642 -5.91 17.77 29.35
CA ALA A 642 -6.15 16.43 28.84
C ALA A 642 -5.21 15.37 29.46
N LEU A 643 -3.95 15.72 29.73
CA LEU A 643 -3.01 14.85 30.46
C LEU A 643 -3.49 14.60 31.89
N GLU A 644 -3.97 15.63 32.59
CA GLU A 644 -4.54 15.51 33.92
C GLU A 644 -5.77 14.60 33.91
N ALA A 645 -6.68 14.79 32.95
CA ALA A 645 -7.87 13.94 32.79
C ALA A 645 -7.51 12.47 32.55
N PHE A 646 -6.50 12.19 31.72
CA PHE A 646 -5.99 10.84 31.48
C PHE A 646 -5.47 10.19 32.77
N MET A 647 -4.70 10.93 33.58
CA MET A 647 -4.17 10.39 34.83
C MET A 647 -5.25 10.18 35.90
N GLN A 648 -6.23 11.07 35.99
CA GLN A 648 -7.38 10.91 36.90
C GLN A 648 -8.12 9.59 36.65
N GLN A 649 -8.16 9.13 35.40
CA GLN A 649 -8.80 7.88 34.98
C GLN A 649 -7.91 6.63 35.16
N GLY A 650 -6.72 6.76 35.76
CA GLY A 650 -5.80 5.64 36.03
C GLY A 650 -4.61 5.55 35.08
N GLY A 651 -4.53 6.43 34.08
CA GLY A 651 -3.40 6.53 33.17
C GLY A 651 -2.12 7.02 33.85
N HIS A 652 -0.97 6.65 33.32
CA HIS A 652 0.32 7.16 33.80
C HIS A 652 1.05 7.95 32.73
N VAL A 653 1.57 9.12 33.08
CA VAL A 653 2.34 9.97 32.17
C VAL A 653 3.82 9.93 32.55
N ILE A 654 4.70 9.62 31.60
CA ILE A 654 6.15 9.71 31.78
C ILE A 654 6.68 10.92 31.02
N GLY A 655 7.06 11.97 31.74
CA GLY A 655 7.72 13.17 31.22
C GLY A 655 9.23 13.08 31.34
N PHE A 656 9.95 13.61 30.35
CA PHE A 656 11.41 13.72 30.37
C PHE A 656 11.86 15.17 30.60
N ALA A 657 13.17 15.41 30.64
CA ALA A 657 13.71 16.73 30.87
C ALA A 657 13.11 17.76 29.91
N ARG A 658 12.70 18.91 30.47
CA ARG A 658 12.09 20.06 29.77
C ARG A 658 10.67 19.79 29.25
N THR A 659 10.00 18.72 29.68
CA THR A 659 8.61 18.48 29.27
C THR A 659 7.73 19.69 29.62
N GLY A 660 7.14 20.30 28.59
CA GLY A 660 6.23 21.45 28.70
C GLY A 660 6.86 22.70 29.32
N ILE A 661 8.16 22.94 29.10
CA ILE A 661 8.83 24.18 29.56
C ILE A 661 8.35 25.44 28.82
N THR A 662 7.75 25.30 27.63
CA THR A 662 7.12 26.39 26.89
C THR A 662 5.65 26.10 26.63
N ASP A 663 4.89 27.13 26.30
CA ASP A 663 3.54 27.00 25.75
C ASP A 663 3.55 26.37 24.33
N GLU A 664 2.36 26.23 23.72
CA GLU A 664 2.13 25.65 22.39
C GLU A 664 2.74 26.46 21.23
N HIS A 665 3.00 27.75 21.45
CA HIS A 665 3.67 28.62 20.48
C HIS A 665 5.20 28.58 20.66
N GLY A 666 5.67 27.95 21.74
CA GLY A 666 7.08 27.86 22.08
C GLY A 666 7.59 29.04 22.91
N THR A 667 6.74 29.82 23.58
CA THR A 667 7.17 30.89 24.49
C THR A 667 7.43 30.33 25.89
N TYR A 668 8.52 30.79 26.53
CA TYR A 668 8.80 30.50 27.95
C TYR A 668 8.18 31.58 28.83
N HIS A 669 7.28 31.18 29.73
CA HIS A 669 6.62 32.07 30.68
C HIS A 669 7.21 31.86 32.08
N PRO A 670 8.00 32.81 32.63
CA PRO A 670 8.67 32.62 33.92
C PRO A 670 7.71 32.47 35.11
N ASP A 671 6.48 32.98 34.98
CA ASP A 671 5.48 33.00 36.07
C ASP A 671 4.41 31.91 35.92
N LYS A 672 4.40 31.16 34.81
CA LYS A 672 3.46 30.06 34.58
C LYS A 672 4.17 28.72 34.74
N HIS A 673 3.65 27.87 35.63
CA HIS A 673 4.24 26.57 35.95
C HIS A 673 3.22 25.41 35.96
N PRO A 674 2.53 25.12 34.84
CA PRO A 674 1.62 23.97 34.78
C PRO A 674 2.32 22.64 35.10
N GLU A 675 3.61 22.51 34.79
CA GLU A 675 4.44 21.36 35.12
C GLU A 675 4.56 21.12 36.63
N ALA A 676 4.42 22.16 37.47
CA ALA A 676 4.46 22.01 38.93
C ALA A 676 3.23 21.28 39.45
N ARG A 677 2.07 21.54 38.84
CA ARG A 677 0.84 20.83 39.14
C ARG A 677 0.95 19.37 38.71
N VAL A 678 1.42 19.11 37.49
CA VAL A 678 1.47 17.77 36.90
C VAL A 678 2.64 16.92 37.41
N PHE A 679 3.87 17.39 37.27
CA PHE A 679 5.07 16.61 37.60
C PHE A 679 5.67 16.92 38.97
N GLY A 680 5.21 17.97 39.65
CA GLY A 680 5.74 18.37 40.95
C GLY A 680 7.12 19.04 40.86
N VAL A 681 7.50 19.55 39.69
CA VAL A 681 8.76 20.25 39.46
C VAL A 681 8.51 21.66 38.91
N LYS A 682 9.48 22.57 39.04
CA LYS A 682 9.45 23.89 38.37
C LYS A 682 10.72 24.08 37.55
N TYR A 683 10.55 24.70 36.39
CA TYR A 683 11.68 25.09 35.56
C TYR A 683 12.14 26.51 35.83
N THR A 684 13.45 26.71 35.73
CA THR A 684 14.03 28.04 35.52
C THR A 684 14.43 28.18 34.06
N ARG A 685 14.72 29.40 33.61
CA ARG A 685 15.23 29.64 32.25
C ARG A 685 16.51 28.86 31.92
N GLU A 686 17.30 28.50 32.93
CA GLU A 686 18.51 27.70 32.72
C GLU A 686 18.20 26.25 32.31
N ALA A 687 16.97 25.75 32.52
CA ALA A 687 16.58 24.37 32.20
C ALA A 687 16.59 24.03 30.70
N PHE A 688 16.63 25.04 29.82
CA PHE A 688 16.89 24.83 28.39
C PHE A 688 18.28 24.25 28.11
N LYS A 689 19.26 24.53 28.97
CA LYS A 689 20.63 24.07 28.83
C LYS A 689 20.80 22.68 29.46
N TRP A 690 21.54 21.82 28.77
CA TRP A 690 21.89 20.50 29.27
C TRP A 690 23.16 20.54 30.13
N ARG A 691 23.31 19.52 30.97
CA ARG A 691 24.54 19.16 31.69
C ARG A 691 24.72 17.64 31.68
N PRO A 692 25.94 17.12 31.50
CA PRO A 692 26.22 15.70 31.72
C PRO A 692 26.04 15.35 33.20
N GLU A 693 25.38 14.23 33.46
CA GLU A 693 25.18 13.70 34.80
C GLU A 693 25.27 12.18 34.83
N LYS A 694 25.40 11.65 36.04
CA LYS A 694 25.48 10.21 36.31
C LYS A 694 24.29 9.78 37.14
N LEU A 695 23.46 8.87 36.63
CA LEU A 695 22.41 8.23 37.41
C LEU A 695 22.97 6.98 38.08
N LEU A 696 22.94 6.94 39.42
CA LEU A 696 23.40 5.79 40.20
C LEU A 696 22.25 4.83 40.46
N GLN A 697 22.36 3.59 40.01
CA GLN A 697 21.40 2.54 40.30
C GLN A 697 22.09 1.28 40.81
N LYS A 698 21.88 0.93 42.09
CA LYS A 698 22.33 -0.31 42.74
C LYS A 698 23.76 -0.76 42.34
N ARG A 699 24.70 0.21 42.26
CA ARG A 699 26.15 0.11 41.91
C ARG A 699 26.56 0.32 40.45
N THR A 700 25.64 0.65 39.55
CA THR A 700 25.96 0.95 38.15
C THR A 700 25.67 2.42 37.81
N VAL A 701 26.51 3.03 36.96
CA VAL A 701 26.44 4.43 36.55
C VAL A 701 25.92 4.52 35.12
N VAL A 702 24.76 5.17 34.91
CA VAL A 702 24.31 5.58 33.57
C VAL A 702 24.70 7.03 33.33
N GLU A 703 25.40 7.33 32.23
CA GLU A 703 25.60 8.71 31.80
C GLU A 703 24.36 9.23 31.08
N VAL A 704 23.83 10.36 31.56
CA VAL A 704 22.65 11.02 31.01
C VAL A 704 22.93 12.50 30.78
N LEU A 705 22.13 13.15 29.92
CA LEU A 705 22.07 14.61 29.88
C LEU A 705 20.86 15.07 30.68
N ALA A 706 21.11 15.80 31.76
CA ALA A 706 20.09 16.39 32.63
C ALA A 706 19.85 17.86 32.29
N SER A 707 18.65 18.38 32.57
CA SER A 707 18.42 19.81 32.51
C SER A 707 19.12 20.52 33.67
N LYS A 708 19.63 21.72 33.42
CA LYS A 708 20.16 22.57 34.50
C LYS A 708 19.01 23.15 35.32
N ARG A 709 19.15 23.17 36.65
CA ARG A 709 18.24 23.90 37.56
C ARG A 709 16.75 23.58 37.38
N VAL A 710 16.40 22.31 37.60
CA VAL A 710 15.02 21.85 37.84
C VAL A 710 14.80 21.80 39.34
N ILE A 711 13.73 22.45 39.82
CA ILE A 711 13.42 22.56 41.25
C ILE A 711 12.32 21.57 41.58
N ASN A 712 12.57 20.64 42.51
CA ASN A 712 11.49 19.82 43.05
C ASN A 712 10.63 20.67 44.00
N VAL A 713 9.33 20.71 43.78
CA VAL A 713 8.38 21.44 44.64
C VAL A 713 7.37 20.53 45.34
N SER A 714 7.07 19.36 44.78
CA SER A 714 6.08 18.43 45.35
C SER A 714 6.15 17.00 44.81
N ALA A 715 7.19 16.63 44.06
CA ALA A 715 7.36 15.27 43.56
C ALA A 715 7.98 14.38 44.65
N ASP A 716 7.45 13.17 44.81
CA ASP A 716 8.06 12.10 45.59
C ASP A 716 9.35 11.67 44.89
N VAL A 717 10.49 11.80 45.58
CA VAL A 717 11.81 11.56 44.99
C VAL A 717 12.10 10.07 44.96
N HIS A 718 12.21 9.50 43.77
CA HIS A 718 12.60 8.09 43.56
C HIS A 718 14.09 7.92 43.23
N ALA A 719 14.70 8.91 42.59
CA ALA A 719 16.14 8.93 42.34
C ALA A 719 16.68 10.36 42.32
N MET A 720 17.95 10.50 42.72
CA MET A 720 18.69 11.76 42.74
C MET A 720 19.98 11.63 41.94
N PHE A 721 20.46 12.75 41.41
CA PHE A 721 21.80 12.87 40.88
C PHE A 721 22.82 13.01 42.03
N PRO A 722 24.12 12.77 41.77
CA PRO A 722 25.19 12.91 42.76
C PRO A 722 25.28 14.30 43.38
N ASP A 723 24.84 15.33 42.67
CA ASP A 723 24.78 16.72 43.15
C ASP A 723 23.57 17.01 44.07
N GLY A 724 22.75 16.01 44.37
CA GLY A 724 21.54 16.16 45.16
C GLY A 724 20.32 16.66 44.37
N GLY A 725 20.44 16.87 43.06
CA GLY A 725 19.30 17.24 42.21
C GLY A 725 18.33 16.09 41.99
N LEU A 726 17.04 16.39 41.80
CA LEU A 726 16.03 15.39 41.41
C LEU A 726 16.40 14.76 40.06
N ALA A 727 16.47 13.43 40.00
CA ALA A 727 16.66 12.67 38.77
C ALA A 727 15.38 11.98 38.31
N VAL A 728 14.69 11.27 39.20
CA VAL A 728 13.37 10.67 38.94
C VAL A 728 12.42 11.02 40.07
N GLY A 729 11.28 11.61 39.74
CA GLY A 729 10.20 11.95 40.67
C GLY A 729 8.89 11.30 40.26
N TYR A 730 8.01 11.06 41.23
CA TYR A 730 6.64 10.60 41.03
C TYR A 730 5.66 11.59 41.67
N LYS A 731 4.52 11.80 41.03
CA LYS A 731 3.40 12.57 41.60
C LYS A 731 2.09 11.87 41.30
N LYS A 732 1.34 11.54 42.35
CA LYS A 732 0.05 10.86 42.21
C LYS A 732 -1.03 11.82 41.68
N HIS A 733 -1.88 11.32 40.78
CA HIS A 733 -3.02 12.03 40.22
C HIS A 733 -4.22 11.08 40.13
N GLY A 734 -5.18 11.19 41.06
CA GLY A 734 -6.32 10.28 41.10
C GLY A 734 -5.88 8.81 41.22
N ALA A 735 -6.38 7.97 40.31
CA ALA A 735 -6.01 6.55 40.20
C ALA A 735 -4.67 6.31 39.47
N GLY A 736 -4.14 7.32 38.79
CA GLY A 736 -2.88 7.26 38.03
C GLY A 736 -1.79 8.16 38.61
N GLY A 737 -0.85 8.58 37.77
CA GLY A 737 0.25 9.42 38.21
C GLY A 737 1.21 9.89 37.11
N ALA A 738 2.06 10.83 37.48
CA ALA A 738 3.07 11.43 36.63
C ALA A 738 4.47 11.03 37.12
N ILE A 739 5.28 10.44 36.24
CA ILE A 739 6.70 10.17 36.46
C ILE A 739 7.50 11.24 35.72
N TYR A 740 8.34 11.97 36.44
CA TYR A 740 9.24 12.95 35.86
C TYR A 740 10.68 12.44 35.84
N CYS A 741 11.28 12.40 34.66
CA CYS A 741 12.68 12.03 34.44
C CYS A 741 13.47 13.30 34.08
N ASN A 742 14.32 13.81 34.98
CA ASN A 742 15.14 15.00 34.74
C ASN A 742 16.38 14.70 33.87
N PHE A 743 16.18 13.97 32.78
CA PHE A 743 17.19 13.70 31.77
C PHE A 743 16.55 13.48 30.41
N SER A 744 17.37 13.51 29.36
CA SER A 744 16.93 13.32 27.98
C SER A 744 16.23 11.97 27.78
N SER A 745 15.22 11.96 26.91
CA SER A 745 14.60 10.73 26.43
C SER A 745 15.51 9.90 25.51
N ASN A 746 16.66 10.45 25.11
CA ASN A 746 17.67 9.76 24.34
C ASN A 746 18.68 9.01 25.23
N MET A 747 18.85 7.72 24.95
CA MET A 747 19.66 6.79 25.75
C MET A 747 20.45 5.85 24.83
N ALA A 748 21.60 5.35 25.27
CA ALA A 748 22.34 4.34 24.50
C ALA A 748 21.61 2.99 24.52
N LEU A 749 21.73 2.17 23.45
CA LEU A 749 21.22 0.80 23.46
C LEU A 749 22.18 -0.08 24.23
N ALA A 750 21.93 -0.21 25.52
CA ALA A 750 22.69 -1.01 26.46
C ALA A 750 21.72 -1.65 27.46
N ASP A 751 22.05 -2.84 27.95
CA ASP A 751 21.18 -3.61 28.85
C ASP A 751 20.72 -2.80 30.06
N LEU A 752 21.62 -1.97 30.62
CA LEU A 752 21.29 -1.09 31.74
C LEU A 752 20.18 -0.08 31.40
N ASN A 753 20.21 0.53 30.21
CA ASN A 753 19.17 1.48 29.79
C ASN A 753 17.86 0.77 29.45
N HIS A 754 17.95 -0.45 28.92
CA HIS A 754 16.79 -1.31 28.71
C HIS A 754 16.09 -1.65 30.03
N ASP A 755 16.87 -2.09 31.03
CA ASP A 755 16.36 -2.42 32.36
C ASP A 755 15.81 -1.20 33.09
N PHE A 756 16.45 -0.04 32.89
CA PHE A 756 15.98 1.22 33.45
C PHE A 756 14.62 1.62 32.87
N LEU A 757 14.45 1.61 31.54
CA LEU A 757 13.15 1.89 30.91
C LEU A 757 12.08 0.88 31.36
N ALA A 758 12.42 -0.40 31.43
CA ALA A 758 11.49 -1.42 31.94
C ALA A 758 11.07 -1.17 33.39
N GLN A 759 11.95 -0.61 34.23
CA GLN A 759 11.60 -0.19 35.60
C GLN A 759 10.66 1.01 35.61
N LEU A 760 10.88 2.01 34.75
CA LEU A 760 9.95 3.14 34.63
C LEU A 760 8.55 2.70 34.21
N LEU A 761 8.45 1.75 33.28
CA LEU A 761 7.16 1.19 32.87
C LEU A 761 6.48 0.41 34.01
N ARG A 762 7.24 -0.35 34.81
CA ARG A 762 6.71 -1.02 36.01
C ARG A 762 6.24 -0.01 37.07
N MET A 763 6.98 1.08 37.28
CA MET A 763 6.54 2.18 38.14
C MET A 763 5.23 2.81 37.64
N ALA A 764 4.99 2.79 36.33
CA ALA A 764 3.76 3.24 35.69
C ALA A 764 2.64 2.16 35.66
N GLY A 765 2.79 1.05 36.39
CA GLY A 765 1.78 0.00 36.50
C GLY A 765 1.73 -0.98 35.31
N LEU A 766 2.73 -1.01 34.44
CA LEU A 766 2.85 -2.03 33.39
C LEU A 766 3.61 -3.25 33.90
N ASP A 767 2.87 -4.30 34.27
CA ASP A 767 3.43 -5.62 34.54
C ASP A 767 4.00 -6.25 33.25
N SER A 768 5.17 -6.89 33.38
CA SER A 768 5.97 -7.38 32.27
C SER A 768 5.31 -8.55 31.51
N SER A 769 4.69 -8.28 30.37
CA SER A 769 4.38 -9.26 29.32
C SER A 769 4.00 -8.52 28.02
N PRO A 770 4.47 -8.94 26.83
CA PRO A 770 5.27 -10.13 26.56
C PRO A 770 6.78 -9.89 26.78
N LEU A 771 7.51 -10.98 27.06
CA LEU A 771 8.95 -10.96 27.29
C LEU A 771 9.59 -12.13 26.53
N VAL A 772 10.64 -11.84 25.75
CA VAL A 772 11.46 -12.87 25.10
C VAL A 772 12.61 -13.23 26.04
N LEU A 773 12.73 -14.51 26.34
CA LEU A 773 13.72 -15.07 27.26
C LEU A 773 14.72 -15.96 26.54
N ARG A 774 15.96 -15.93 27.04
CA ARG A 774 17.05 -16.87 26.77
C ARG A 774 17.63 -17.29 28.10
N ASP A 775 17.68 -18.59 28.37
CA ASP A 775 18.23 -19.15 29.62
C ASP A 775 17.64 -18.49 30.89
N GLY A 776 16.33 -18.20 30.85
CA GLY A 776 15.59 -17.57 31.95
C GLY A 776 15.81 -16.06 32.12
N ARG A 777 16.62 -15.41 31.28
CA ARG A 777 16.86 -13.96 31.28
C ARG A 777 16.28 -13.31 30.04
N ARG A 778 16.01 -12.00 30.09
CA ARG A 778 15.55 -11.26 28.91
C ARG A 778 16.58 -11.36 27.79
N ALA A 779 16.12 -11.75 26.60
CA ALA A 779 16.96 -11.91 25.42
C ALA A 779 17.10 -10.61 24.61
N GLY A 780 16.03 -9.80 24.53
CA GLY A 780 15.96 -8.61 23.69
C GLY A 780 16.14 -8.90 22.19
N GLY A 781 16.17 -7.84 21.38
CA GLY A 781 16.38 -7.94 19.93
C GLY A 781 15.14 -8.36 19.13
N PHE A 782 13.95 -8.22 19.71
CA PHE A 782 12.67 -8.47 19.04
C PHE A 782 11.71 -7.31 19.29
N GLN A 783 10.94 -6.94 18.27
CA GLN A 783 9.71 -6.18 18.48
C GLN A 783 8.54 -7.17 18.56
N VAL A 784 7.75 -7.13 19.64
CA VAL A 784 6.63 -8.05 19.87
C VAL A 784 5.31 -7.31 19.73
N PHE A 785 4.52 -7.72 18.75
CA PHE A 785 3.17 -7.21 18.51
C PHE A 785 2.14 -8.20 19.06
N ARG A 786 1.11 -7.67 19.72
CA ARG A 786 -0.03 -8.46 20.24
C ARG A 786 -1.28 -8.13 19.46
N TYR A 787 -2.10 -9.15 19.23
CA TYR A 787 -3.41 -8.97 18.63
C TYR A 787 -4.45 -9.89 19.24
N SER A 788 -5.71 -9.52 19.05
CA SER A 788 -6.87 -10.31 19.42
C SER A 788 -7.89 -10.36 18.29
N SER A 789 -8.55 -11.52 18.13
CA SER A 789 -9.70 -11.65 17.21
C SER A 789 -10.53 -12.89 17.56
N GLY A 790 -11.84 -12.72 17.73
CA GLY A 790 -12.76 -13.84 17.98
C GLY A 790 -12.36 -14.78 19.14
N GLY A 791 -11.70 -14.27 20.19
CA GLY A 791 -11.21 -15.09 21.32
C GLY A 791 -9.86 -15.79 21.09
N ILE A 792 -9.16 -15.50 19.99
CA ILE A 792 -7.78 -15.92 19.71
C ILE A 792 -6.84 -14.78 20.07
N ARG A 793 -5.71 -15.08 20.72
CA ARG A 793 -4.60 -14.14 20.93
C ARG A 793 -3.48 -14.44 19.92
N PHE A 794 -2.93 -13.42 19.29
CA PHE A 794 -1.79 -13.56 18.38
C PHE A 794 -0.57 -12.81 18.92
N TYR A 795 0.61 -13.39 18.73
CA TYR A 795 1.90 -12.78 19.02
C TYR A 795 2.74 -12.82 17.76
N ALA A 796 3.06 -11.66 17.19
CA ALA A 796 4.01 -11.56 16.08
C ALA A 796 5.32 -10.98 16.63
N LEU A 797 6.42 -11.73 16.50
CA LEU A 797 7.74 -11.32 16.93
C LEU A 797 8.54 -11.02 15.67
N LEU A 798 9.08 -9.82 15.54
CA LEU A 798 9.96 -9.46 14.44
C LEU A 798 11.38 -9.31 14.98
N GLN A 799 12.30 -10.16 14.51
CA GLN A 799 13.70 -10.06 14.92
C GLN A 799 14.30 -8.78 14.34
N THR A 800 14.84 -7.91 15.20
CA THR A 800 15.36 -6.61 14.78
C THR A 800 16.66 -6.77 13.98
N MET A 801 16.95 -5.82 13.09
CA MET A 801 18.19 -5.85 12.27
C MET A 801 19.48 -5.79 13.12
N GLY A 802 19.39 -5.21 14.32
CA GLY A 802 20.49 -5.10 15.29
C GLY A 802 20.58 -6.28 16.27
N SER A 803 19.74 -7.30 16.12
CA SER A 803 19.75 -8.48 16.99
C SER A 803 21.02 -9.31 16.79
N ASP A 804 21.61 -9.78 17.89
CA ASP A 804 22.80 -10.64 17.89
C ASP A 804 22.47 -12.13 17.97
N HIS A 805 21.20 -12.53 17.96
CA HIS A 805 20.79 -13.93 18.01
C HIS A 805 20.90 -14.58 16.62
N PRO A 806 21.82 -15.54 16.37
CA PRO A 806 21.88 -16.23 15.09
C PRO A 806 20.62 -17.06 14.84
N ALA A 807 20.29 -17.28 13.56
CA ALA A 807 19.18 -18.15 13.19
C ALA A 807 19.34 -19.54 13.85
N GLY A 808 18.26 -20.07 14.42
CA GLY A 808 18.26 -21.35 15.15
C GLY A 808 18.47 -21.24 16.67
N THR A 809 18.84 -20.07 17.20
CA THR A 809 19.04 -19.86 18.65
C THR A 809 17.74 -20.15 19.43
N PRO A 810 17.75 -21.01 20.47
CA PRO A 810 16.56 -21.31 21.26
C PRO A 810 16.15 -20.13 22.15
N LEU A 811 14.86 -19.79 22.12
CA LEU A 811 14.25 -18.67 22.83
C LEU A 811 12.86 -19.05 23.37
N GLN A 812 12.37 -18.30 24.34
CA GLN A 812 11.05 -18.50 24.93
C GLN A 812 10.24 -17.20 24.97
N LEU A 813 8.99 -17.22 24.54
CA LEU A 813 8.04 -16.12 24.75
C LEU A 813 7.15 -16.44 25.94
N VAL A 814 7.05 -15.55 26.93
CA VAL A 814 6.09 -15.69 28.02
C VAL A 814 4.70 -15.23 27.57
N THR A 815 3.71 -16.13 27.60
CA THR A 815 2.31 -15.87 27.26
C THR A 815 1.47 -16.05 28.52
N GLY A 816 1.06 -14.94 29.15
CA GLY A 816 0.37 -14.94 30.45
C GLY A 816 -0.87 -15.85 30.54
N GLY A 817 -0.66 -17.14 30.81
CA GLY A 817 -1.65 -18.19 31.03
C GLY A 817 -1.57 -19.38 30.05
N PRO A 818 -1.99 -20.59 30.48
CA PRO A 818 -1.91 -21.81 29.67
C PRO A 818 -2.87 -21.77 28.48
N LEU A 819 -2.32 -21.82 27.26
CA LEU A 819 -3.09 -21.91 26.01
C LEU A 819 -2.47 -22.92 25.05
N TYR A 820 -3.28 -23.45 24.13
CA TYR A 820 -2.74 -24.14 22.95
C TYR A 820 -2.11 -23.11 22.04
N VAL A 821 -0.85 -23.34 21.66
CA VAL A 821 -0.13 -22.39 20.81
C VAL A 821 0.23 -23.06 19.51
N TYR A 822 -0.28 -22.48 18.42
CA TYR A 822 0.12 -22.76 17.06
C TYR A 822 1.23 -21.79 16.68
N ASN A 823 2.39 -22.28 16.26
CA ASN A 823 3.31 -21.44 15.48
C ASN A 823 2.86 -21.54 14.02
N VAL A 824 2.39 -20.40 13.53
CA VAL A 824 1.63 -20.29 12.29
C VAL A 824 2.53 -20.47 11.06
N LEU A 825 3.81 -20.10 11.17
CA LEU A 825 4.74 -20.15 10.03
C LEU A 825 5.50 -21.47 9.93
N ASP A 826 5.70 -22.18 11.05
CA ASP A 826 6.31 -23.52 11.05
C ASP A 826 5.26 -24.66 11.10
N GLU A 827 3.98 -24.30 11.21
CA GLU A 827 2.83 -25.20 11.25
C GLU A 827 2.88 -26.22 12.40
N SER A 828 3.57 -25.86 13.50
CA SER A 828 3.65 -26.68 14.70
C SER A 828 2.64 -26.25 15.77
N VAL A 829 2.23 -27.20 16.62
CA VAL A 829 1.37 -26.94 17.78
C VAL A 829 2.04 -27.45 19.04
N THR A 830 2.00 -26.65 20.09
CA THR A 830 2.44 -27.04 21.43
C THR A 830 1.23 -27.22 22.35
N GLY A 831 1.37 -28.14 23.33
CA GLY A 831 0.36 -28.34 24.36
C GLY A 831 0.13 -27.09 25.21
N THR A 832 -0.82 -27.15 26.15
CA THR A 832 -1.14 -25.99 26.99
C THR A 832 0.07 -25.55 27.81
N ARG A 833 0.62 -24.37 27.50
CA ARG A 833 1.76 -23.77 28.20
C ARG A 833 1.54 -22.27 28.38
N ASP A 834 2.20 -21.71 29.39
CA ASP A 834 2.34 -20.26 29.61
C ASP A 834 3.60 -19.68 28.93
N ARG A 835 4.35 -20.53 28.20
CA ARG A 835 5.54 -20.18 27.44
C ARG A 835 5.53 -20.86 26.08
N ILE A 836 6.05 -20.15 25.08
CA ILE A 836 6.24 -20.64 23.72
C ILE A 836 7.73 -20.78 23.45
N ASP A 837 8.19 -22.01 23.24
CA ASP A 837 9.55 -22.27 22.76
C ASP A 837 9.62 -22.00 21.26
N PHE A 838 10.60 -21.24 20.81
CA PHE A 838 10.86 -21.00 19.39
C PHE A 838 12.35 -20.85 19.11
N LYS A 839 12.73 -20.88 17.84
CA LYS A 839 14.09 -20.59 17.39
C LYS A 839 14.14 -19.23 16.72
N ALA A 840 15.19 -18.46 16.97
CA ALA A 840 15.42 -17.19 16.31
C ALA A 840 15.32 -17.38 14.77
N PRO A 841 14.46 -16.63 14.07
CA PRO A 841 14.17 -16.88 12.65
C PRO A 841 15.25 -16.33 11.71
N GLY A 842 16.13 -15.47 12.20
CA GLY A 842 17.10 -14.70 11.41
C GLY A 842 16.70 -13.21 11.33
N LYS A 843 17.67 -12.34 11.03
CA LYS A 843 17.47 -10.89 11.02
C LYS A 843 16.33 -10.50 10.08
N GLY A 844 15.45 -9.61 10.56
CA GLY A 844 14.31 -9.12 9.79
C GLY A 844 13.18 -10.14 9.59
N ARG A 845 13.31 -11.38 10.07
CA ARG A 845 12.32 -12.44 9.88
C ARG A 845 11.36 -12.53 11.07
N PRO A 846 10.11 -12.94 10.81
CA PRO A 846 9.07 -13.03 11.83
C PRO A 846 9.05 -14.40 12.54
N VAL A 847 8.40 -14.44 13.70
CA VAL A 847 7.70 -15.60 14.27
C VAL A 847 6.26 -15.16 14.50
N LEU A 848 5.28 -16.01 14.19
CA LEU A 848 3.87 -15.70 14.43
C LEU A 848 3.23 -16.86 15.19
N CYS A 849 2.69 -16.56 16.37
CA CYS A 849 2.02 -17.55 17.21
C CYS A 849 0.56 -17.18 17.42
N ALA A 850 -0.33 -18.17 17.36
CA ALA A 850 -1.74 -18.05 17.74
C ALA A 850 -1.99 -18.88 19.00
N ALA A 851 -2.42 -18.22 20.07
CA ALA A 851 -2.71 -18.82 21.36
C ALA A 851 -4.23 -18.89 21.58
N MET A 852 -4.74 -20.11 21.79
CA MET A 852 -6.16 -20.45 21.68
C MET A 852 -6.61 -21.39 22.80
N LYS A 853 -7.91 -21.35 23.14
CA LYS A 853 -8.52 -22.26 24.13
C LYS A 853 -8.95 -23.61 23.54
N TYR A 854 -8.66 -23.90 22.28
CA TYR A 854 -9.07 -25.12 21.60
C TYR A 854 -8.02 -25.49 20.54
N THR A 855 -8.03 -26.76 20.13
CA THR A 855 -7.30 -27.25 18.97
C THR A 855 -8.22 -27.24 17.76
N VAL A 856 -7.67 -26.98 16.57
CA VAL A 856 -8.38 -27.22 15.30
C VAL A 856 -8.26 -28.71 14.98
N ASP A 857 -9.37 -29.43 14.93
CA ASP A 857 -9.40 -30.86 14.62
C ASP A 857 -9.46 -31.10 13.12
N ASN A 858 -10.28 -30.33 12.42
CA ASN A 858 -10.53 -30.51 10.99
C ASN A 858 -11.09 -29.24 10.34
N VAL A 859 -10.97 -29.14 9.02
CA VAL A 859 -11.66 -28.18 8.15
C VAL A 859 -12.64 -28.97 7.28
N LYS A 860 -13.87 -28.49 7.14
CA LYS A 860 -14.89 -29.12 6.29
C LYS A 860 -15.38 -28.15 5.23
N ILE A 861 -15.52 -28.65 4.00
CA ILE A 861 -16.24 -27.96 2.92
C ILE A 861 -17.56 -28.71 2.70
N SER A 862 -18.68 -27.98 2.69
CA SER A 862 -20.00 -28.51 2.34
C SER A 862 -20.54 -27.80 1.10
N GLY A 863 -21.08 -28.57 0.17
CA GLY A 863 -21.66 -28.14 -1.10
C GLY A 863 -22.06 -29.37 -1.94
N ALA A 864 -22.78 -29.16 -3.05
CA ALA A 864 -23.18 -30.25 -3.93
C ALA A 864 -21.99 -30.98 -4.56
N ASN A 865 -22.15 -32.23 -4.99
CA ASN A 865 -21.07 -33.01 -5.62
C ASN A 865 -20.87 -32.68 -7.11
N SER A 866 -21.80 -31.94 -7.70
CA SER A 866 -21.80 -31.56 -9.10
C SER A 866 -22.23 -30.11 -9.28
N ALA A 867 -21.82 -29.51 -10.40
CA ALA A 867 -22.25 -28.19 -10.86
C ALA A 867 -22.36 -28.21 -12.40
N LYS A 868 -23.09 -27.27 -12.99
CA LYS A 868 -23.06 -27.05 -14.43
C LYS A 868 -22.14 -25.89 -14.79
N ALA A 869 -21.52 -25.94 -15.97
CA ALA A 869 -20.90 -24.77 -16.57
C ALA A 869 -21.92 -23.61 -16.65
N GLY A 870 -21.48 -22.41 -16.30
CA GLY A 870 -22.35 -21.23 -16.14
C GLY A 870 -23.03 -21.08 -14.78
N ASP A 871 -23.06 -22.11 -13.94
CA ASP A 871 -23.69 -22.02 -12.61
C ASP A 871 -22.82 -21.24 -11.62
N SER A 872 -23.49 -20.56 -10.67
CA SER A 872 -22.85 -20.08 -9.45
C SER A 872 -22.95 -21.13 -8.36
N TYR A 873 -21.90 -21.94 -8.19
CA TYR A 873 -21.86 -23.05 -7.23
C TYR A 873 -21.69 -22.55 -5.78
N PRO A 874 -22.68 -22.70 -4.90
CA PRO A 874 -22.57 -22.29 -3.51
C PRO A 874 -21.84 -23.35 -2.66
N PHE A 875 -21.01 -22.90 -1.73
CA PHE A 875 -20.36 -23.77 -0.74
C PHE A 875 -20.24 -23.07 0.61
N SER A 876 -19.95 -23.87 1.64
CA SER A 876 -19.62 -23.38 2.98
C SER A 876 -18.39 -24.08 3.52
N ILE A 877 -17.63 -23.34 4.34
CA ILE A 877 -16.45 -23.85 5.04
C ILE A 877 -16.72 -23.77 6.54
N ARG A 878 -16.31 -24.82 7.27
CA ARG A 878 -16.39 -24.88 8.73
C ARG A 878 -15.08 -25.37 9.35
N ILE A 879 -14.55 -24.60 10.28
CA ILE A 879 -13.46 -24.99 11.19
C ILE A 879 -14.06 -25.74 12.38
N MET A 880 -13.49 -26.90 12.72
CA MET A 880 -13.95 -27.75 13.82
C MET A 880 -12.95 -27.70 14.97
N GLY A 881 -13.39 -27.34 16.17
CA GLY A 881 -12.52 -27.04 17.32
C GLY A 881 -12.69 -27.95 18.53
N GLY A 882 -12.68 -29.28 18.42
CA GLY A 882 -12.71 -30.16 19.59
C GLY A 882 -14.02 -30.12 20.38
N GLY A 883 -15.15 -29.86 19.71
CA GLY A 883 -16.45 -29.65 20.37
C GLY A 883 -16.63 -28.26 20.99
N ARG A 884 -15.66 -27.35 20.86
CA ARG A 884 -15.75 -25.95 21.31
C ARG A 884 -16.15 -25.02 20.17
N MET A 885 -16.67 -23.85 20.53
CA MET A 885 -16.88 -22.76 19.58
C MET A 885 -15.54 -22.19 19.15
N THR A 886 -15.32 -22.15 17.84
CA THR A 886 -14.12 -21.58 17.23
C THR A 886 -14.24 -20.06 17.12
N GLY A 887 -13.09 -19.39 17.06
CA GLY A 887 -12.95 -17.96 16.84
C GLY A 887 -12.96 -17.60 15.36
N ASP A 888 -12.45 -16.42 15.04
CA ASP A 888 -12.32 -15.94 13.66
C ASP A 888 -11.00 -16.44 13.07
N HIS A 889 -11.09 -17.27 12.04
CA HIS A 889 -9.94 -17.79 11.27
C HIS A 889 -9.86 -17.14 9.89
N ILE A 890 -8.68 -17.19 9.27
CA ILE A 890 -8.51 -16.96 7.83
C ILE A 890 -8.35 -18.31 7.14
N VAL A 891 -9.05 -18.48 6.02
CA VAL A 891 -8.96 -19.66 5.17
C VAL A 891 -8.48 -19.25 3.79
N ARG A 892 -7.43 -19.90 3.30
CA ARG A 892 -7.04 -19.85 1.88
C ARG A 892 -7.95 -20.78 1.11
N PHE A 893 -8.63 -20.21 0.11
CA PHE A 893 -9.54 -20.90 -0.80
C PHE A 893 -8.91 -20.93 -2.19
N GLU A 894 -8.65 -22.13 -2.70
CA GLU A 894 -8.09 -22.37 -4.04
C GLU A 894 -9.04 -23.24 -4.85
N VAL A 895 -9.20 -22.89 -6.12
CA VAL A 895 -9.98 -23.67 -7.09
C VAL A 895 -9.02 -24.18 -8.15
N ILE A 896 -9.05 -25.48 -8.39
CA ILE A 896 -8.19 -26.16 -9.35
C ILE A 896 -9.08 -26.82 -10.39
N ASP A 897 -8.77 -26.60 -11.66
CA ASP A 897 -9.48 -27.16 -12.80
C ASP A 897 -9.12 -28.65 -13.04
N PRO A 898 -9.79 -29.32 -14.00
CA PRO A 898 -9.49 -30.72 -14.33
C PRO A 898 -8.10 -30.95 -14.93
N ASN A 899 -7.39 -29.89 -15.33
CA ASN A 899 -6.03 -29.94 -15.86
C ASN A 899 -4.98 -29.63 -14.78
N ASP A 900 -5.36 -29.72 -13.50
CA ASP A 900 -4.51 -29.42 -12.35
C ASP A 900 -3.97 -27.98 -12.32
N THR A 901 -4.64 -27.05 -12.98
CA THR A 901 -4.28 -25.62 -13.01
C THR A 901 -5.07 -24.85 -11.96
N ILE A 902 -4.38 -24.03 -11.16
CA ILE A 902 -5.03 -23.12 -10.20
C ILE A 902 -5.76 -22.03 -10.98
N VAL A 903 -7.05 -21.89 -10.73
CA VAL A 903 -7.90 -20.85 -11.31
C VAL A 903 -7.83 -19.60 -10.42
N GLU A 904 -6.88 -18.71 -10.75
CA GLU A 904 -6.54 -17.52 -9.95
C GLU A 904 -7.75 -16.63 -9.67
N VAL A 905 -8.62 -16.39 -10.65
CA VAL A 905 -9.81 -15.53 -10.52
C VAL A 905 -10.81 -16.00 -9.45
N HIS A 906 -10.80 -17.29 -9.11
CA HIS A 906 -11.64 -17.85 -8.04
C HIS A 906 -10.92 -17.94 -6.70
N THR A 907 -9.60 -17.88 -6.74
CA THR A 907 -8.73 -18.13 -5.58
C THR A 907 -8.64 -16.89 -4.69
N ARG A 908 -8.84 -17.04 -3.38
CA ARG A 908 -8.88 -15.90 -2.44
C ARG A 908 -8.61 -16.30 -0.99
N ASN A 909 -8.30 -15.30 -0.16
CA ASN A 909 -8.25 -15.44 1.28
C ASN A 909 -9.58 -14.98 1.87
N ALA A 910 -10.21 -15.81 2.69
CA ALA A 910 -11.53 -15.55 3.28
C ALA A 910 -11.45 -15.49 4.81
N LYS A 911 -12.08 -14.48 5.40
CA LYS A 911 -12.30 -14.45 6.86
C LYS A 911 -13.51 -15.33 7.18
N THR A 912 -13.36 -16.18 8.18
CA THR A 912 -14.46 -16.92 8.80
C THR A 912 -14.95 -16.14 10.02
N SER A 913 -16.25 -16.21 10.28
CA SER A 913 -16.85 -15.71 11.52
C SER A 913 -17.21 -16.90 12.38
N GLN A 914 -16.61 -17.00 13.58
CA GLN A 914 -16.75 -18.18 14.46
C GLN A 914 -16.47 -19.50 13.70
N GLY A 915 -15.41 -19.51 12.90
CA GLY A 915 -15.00 -20.65 12.08
C GLY A 915 -15.93 -21.00 10.92
N ARG A 916 -16.90 -20.16 10.56
CA ARG A 916 -17.81 -20.39 9.43
C ARG A 916 -17.60 -19.38 8.31
N TYR A 917 -17.67 -19.85 7.07
CA TYR A 917 -17.68 -19.02 5.87
C TYR A 917 -18.65 -19.58 4.83
N ARG A 918 -19.28 -18.69 4.05
CA ARG A 918 -20.12 -19.05 2.89
C ARG A 918 -19.57 -18.33 1.67
N GLY A 919 -19.45 -19.05 0.57
CA GLY A 919 -18.92 -18.52 -0.69
C GLY A 919 -19.60 -19.16 -1.90
N HIS A 920 -19.22 -18.68 -3.07
CA HIS A 920 -19.69 -19.22 -4.35
C HIS A 920 -18.55 -19.22 -5.38
N VAL A 921 -18.60 -20.16 -6.32
CA VAL A 921 -17.74 -20.22 -7.51
C VAL A 921 -18.62 -20.00 -8.73
N PRO A 922 -18.54 -18.84 -9.41
CA PRO A 922 -19.26 -18.61 -10.65
C PRO A 922 -18.49 -19.28 -11.80
N PHE A 923 -18.85 -20.52 -12.12
CA PHE A 923 -18.24 -21.25 -13.24
C PHE A 923 -18.59 -20.56 -14.56
N ALA A 924 -17.61 -20.45 -15.45
CA ALA A 924 -17.83 -19.92 -16.78
C ALA A 924 -18.69 -20.89 -17.61
N LEU A 925 -19.38 -20.38 -18.63
CA LEU A 925 -20.11 -21.19 -19.61
C LEU A 925 -19.16 -22.08 -20.41
N ASN A 926 -17.91 -21.67 -20.59
CA ASN A 926 -16.85 -22.46 -21.22
C ASN A 926 -15.95 -23.19 -20.21
N ALA A 927 -16.40 -23.38 -18.96
CA ALA A 927 -15.63 -24.15 -18.00
C ALA A 927 -15.41 -25.59 -18.50
N PRO A 928 -14.17 -26.14 -18.47
CA PRO A 928 -13.92 -27.51 -18.88
C PRO A 928 -14.74 -28.50 -18.03
N ALA A 929 -15.38 -29.44 -18.71
CA ALA A 929 -16.04 -30.56 -18.05
C ALA A 929 -15.00 -31.43 -17.33
N GLY A 930 -15.38 -32.00 -16.20
CA GLY A 930 -14.53 -32.93 -15.44
C GLY A 930 -14.51 -32.64 -13.95
N ILE A 931 -13.50 -33.19 -13.28
CA ILE A 931 -13.37 -33.10 -11.83
C ILE A 931 -12.60 -31.85 -11.45
N TRP A 932 -13.31 -30.89 -10.86
CA TRP A 932 -12.74 -29.71 -10.23
C TRP A 932 -12.47 -29.98 -8.75
N ARG A 933 -11.47 -29.27 -8.20
CA ARG A 933 -11.11 -29.36 -6.78
C ARG A 933 -11.20 -27.99 -6.12
N ILE A 934 -11.94 -27.91 -5.03
CA ILE A 934 -11.89 -26.80 -4.09
C ILE A 934 -11.01 -27.21 -2.92
N VAL A 935 -9.94 -26.46 -2.68
CA VAL A 935 -9.05 -26.65 -1.52
C VAL A 935 -9.28 -25.52 -0.54
N ALA A 936 -9.57 -25.86 0.72
CA ALA A 936 -9.68 -24.91 1.82
C ALA A 936 -8.60 -25.23 2.84
N ARG A 937 -7.76 -24.26 3.17
CA ARG A 937 -6.69 -24.38 4.17
C ARG A 937 -6.87 -23.34 5.27
N ASP A 938 -6.99 -23.80 6.51
CA ASP A 938 -6.94 -22.92 7.67
C ASP A 938 -5.52 -22.38 7.86
N ILE A 939 -5.37 -21.05 7.88
CA ILE A 939 -4.06 -20.41 7.94
C ILE A 939 -3.41 -20.61 9.31
N ILE A 940 -4.20 -20.69 10.39
CA ILE A 940 -3.64 -20.78 11.75
C ILE A 940 -3.07 -22.17 12.03
N SER A 941 -3.82 -23.23 11.69
CA SER A 941 -3.43 -24.61 12.00
C SER A 941 -2.73 -25.35 10.87
N GLY A 942 -2.67 -24.78 9.66
CA GLY A 942 -2.14 -25.43 8.46
C GLY A 942 -3.04 -26.52 7.87
N LYS A 943 -4.08 -26.96 8.60
CA LYS A 943 -4.99 -28.04 8.17
C LYS A 943 -5.75 -27.66 6.91
N SER A 944 -5.84 -28.61 5.99
CA SER A 944 -6.51 -28.45 4.70
C SER A 944 -7.51 -29.56 4.43
N VAL A 945 -8.47 -29.25 3.56
CA VAL A 945 -9.45 -30.20 3.04
C VAL A 945 -9.67 -29.92 1.56
N THR A 946 -9.91 -30.98 0.80
CA THR A 946 -10.23 -30.89 -0.62
C THR A 946 -11.63 -31.44 -0.88
N LYS A 947 -12.44 -30.67 -1.60
CA LYS A 947 -13.74 -31.09 -2.11
C LYS A 947 -13.66 -31.26 -3.63
N LYS A 948 -13.96 -32.46 -4.11
CA LYS A 948 -14.14 -32.74 -5.54
C LYS A 948 -15.57 -32.39 -5.97
N ILE A 949 -15.67 -31.77 -7.15
CA ILE A 949 -16.92 -31.36 -7.79
C ILE A 949 -16.87 -31.80 -9.25
N GLU A 950 -17.88 -32.52 -9.70
CA GLU A 950 -18.05 -32.85 -11.12
C GLU A 950 -18.73 -31.69 -11.84
N VAL A 951 -18.01 -30.99 -12.72
CA VAL A 951 -18.59 -29.93 -13.57
C VAL A 951 -18.99 -30.53 -14.90
N ARG A 952 -20.27 -30.38 -15.24
CA ARG A 952 -20.87 -30.84 -16.51
C ARG A 952 -21.14 -29.64 -17.42
N GLN A 953 -21.19 -29.87 -18.73
CA GLN A 953 -21.49 -28.83 -19.72
C GLN A 953 -22.96 -28.42 -19.68
#